data_AF-A0A424R4Q9-F1
#
_entry.id   AF-A0A424R4Q9-F1
#
_cell.length_a   1.000
_cell.length_b   1.000
_cell.length_c   1.000
_cell.angle_alpha   90.00
_cell.angle_beta   90.00
_cell.angle_gamma   90.00
#
_symmetry.space_group_name_H-M   'P 1'
#
loop_
_entity.id
_entity.type
_entity.pdbx_description
1 polymer ?
#
loop_
_entity_poly.entity_id
_entity_poly.type
_entity_poly.pdbx_seq_one_letter_code
_entity_poly.pdbx_strand_id
1 'polypeptide(L)'
;MTMKSIINPARRLASCVAATAMLVALMAPLSSTAQDSSEKIRLMAETLRARDAGDWATAKEKAEALIKIAPDDENVQRLNASITSEMDSQASSADASVEEASAPAETSALEAAATAQEAKVAAAENAIDEAGKLADLGAYSDANNLLSEASASLDLNTATAGTIADLEEAQAQVIFTEAETLAEAGDYKQAEKRVADYLAAGGSASKARSLSNELDAAIRDPYAVDINAASPDYISTGEIVRDLITKGRSQFLNGDYDGAAATFKEVEARDANNAEAKLFSTRIAKVLGAIHDQNLYKTREQMLTEVDQQWERPKVFDIATREAQVSGVSGRIAEKMNTIVVPSVNFTNVPLSRVVETLSDLSVEYDSQKEGVNIVLLTSGQQGDPMVNIKLRKLNLDRILSFVTQQVNFSYDVGEDAVTVAPSGDVPGGIASITEFFPISRATIIRLTGISDESGISSGPVDPFAAPVAASGGGASSSDEKSEALKAFFQRAGVNFEVPGASLAFDGEQIIVTQSRRNLERMRTILRNYNEVKQVEIEAKFLEVAQNDLDQLGFDWTLTNGDNVVAQFNPRNLQDAFGVDEDSSTISIDSPRREETNPNTGVTTVTDAVKERIPVNPPEQPDILDLGVGVVSTFAKTGTQAFRMGDYDLDFAINAISRKTGSDLMSAPKVTVLSGKRAEITVAQELRYPESYGDIESQVSQGSTTGGGGSSISITAGTPEDFVVRNVGVELAVTPNVENDDTISLILEPQVTEFEG
;
A
#
# COMPACT_ATOMS: atom_id res chain seq x y z
N MET A 1 34.06 35.73 15.31
CA MET A 1 34.98 35.93 14.17
C MET A 1 35.83 34.68 14.06
N THR A 2 35.85 33.87 13.01
CA THR A 2 35.31 33.94 11.64
C THR A 2 35.20 32.50 11.15
N MET A 3 34.07 32.20 10.50
CA MET A 3 33.72 30.94 9.81
C MET A 3 34.82 30.38 8.91
N LYS A 4 34.89 29.04 8.81
CA LYS A 4 35.31 28.38 7.57
C LYS A 4 34.43 27.17 7.30
N SER A 5 33.83 27.21 6.12
CA SER A 5 32.72 26.41 5.63
C SER A 5 33.12 25.06 5.05
N ILE A 6 32.19 24.12 5.25
CA ILE A 6 31.93 22.87 4.51
C ILE A 6 31.91 23.12 2.99
N ILE A 7 32.63 22.31 2.19
CA ILE A 7 32.28 22.03 0.77
C ILE A 7 32.64 20.58 0.42
N ASN A 8 31.63 19.90 -0.12
CA ASN A 8 31.52 18.51 -0.58
C ASN A 8 32.12 18.34 -2.00
N PRO A 9 32.85 17.26 -2.36
CA PRO A 9 33.43 17.09 -3.69
C PRO A 9 32.49 16.31 -4.63
N ALA A 10 31.49 16.99 -5.18
CA ALA A 10 30.71 16.50 -6.31
C ALA A 10 30.55 17.63 -7.34
N ARG A 11 31.54 17.77 -8.25
CA ARG A 11 31.46 18.47 -9.55
C ARG A 11 32.87 18.72 -10.11
N ARG A 12 33.42 17.75 -10.83
CA ARG A 12 34.40 17.98 -11.91
C ARG A 12 34.24 16.89 -12.95
N LEU A 13 33.53 17.23 -14.03
CA LEU A 13 33.82 16.86 -15.42
C LEU A 13 32.59 17.21 -16.28
N ALA A 14 32.36 18.52 -16.44
CA ALA A 14 31.53 19.10 -17.48
C ALA A 14 32.37 20.20 -18.14
N SER A 15 33.17 19.82 -19.13
CA SER A 15 33.90 20.73 -20.03
C SER A 15 34.60 19.91 -21.12
N CYS A 16 33.84 19.47 -22.13
CA CYS A 16 34.33 19.18 -23.49
C CYS A 16 33.11 19.08 -24.42
N VAL A 17 32.45 20.22 -24.66
CA VAL A 17 31.57 20.44 -25.82
C VAL A 17 32.24 21.53 -26.64
N ALA A 18 33.06 21.14 -27.61
CA ALA A 18 33.47 21.95 -28.77
C ALA A 18 34.44 21.16 -29.66
N ALA A 19 33.99 20.04 -30.25
CA ALA A 19 34.55 19.46 -31.49
C ALA A 19 33.84 18.13 -31.80
N THR A 20 32.73 18.20 -32.55
CA THR A 20 32.26 17.21 -33.56
C THR A 20 30.86 17.60 -34.04
N ALA A 21 30.68 18.87 -34.41
CA ALA A 21 29.60 19.29 -35.29
C ALA A 21 30.14 19.29 -36.73
N MET A 22 30.44 18.11 -37.27
CA MET A 22 30.74 17.91 -38.70
C MET A 22 30.64 16.44 -39.10
N LEU A 23 29.48 15.80 -38.89
CA LEU A 23 29.08 14.61 -39.66
C LEU A 23 27.58 14.31 -39.52
N VAL A 24 26.72 15.28 -39.80
CA VAL A 24 25.29 15.06 -40.06
C VAL A 24 24.93 15.82 -41.32
N ALA A 25 25.29 15.23 -42.46
CA ALA A 25 24.80 15.58 -43.79
C ALA A 25 25.16 14.45 -44.75
N LEU A 26 24.61 13.24 -44.56
CA LEU A 26 24.46 12.25 -45.63
C LEU A 26 23.54 11.10 -45.15
N MET A 27 22.25 11.37 -45.00
CA MET A 27 21.25 10.31 -44.92
C MET A 27 19.96 10.73 -45.66
N ALA A 28 19.60 9.89 -46.64
CA ALA A 28 18.46 9.84 -47.54
C ALA A 28 18.53 10.68 -48.85
N PRO A 29 18.17 10.09 -50.02
CA PRO A 29 17.30 8.92 -50.17
C PRO A 29 18.01 7.66 -50.69
N LEU A 30 17.88 6.55 -49.96
CA LEU A 30 17.82 5.22 -50.57
C LEU A 30 16.44 5.10 -51.23
N SER A 31 16.34 5.50 -52.50
CA SER A 31 15.14 5.29 -53.31
C SER A 31 15.45 4.73 -54.70
N SER A 32 16.65 4.17 -54.91
CA SER A 32 16.99 3.47 -56.17
C SER A 32 16.86 1.95 -56.10
N THR A 33 16.91 1.32 -54.93
CA THR A 33 16.93 -0.16 -54.82
C THR A 33 15.54 -0.81 -54.87
N ALA A 34 14.48 -0.05 -54.54
CA ALA A 34 13.11 -0.54 -54.64
C ALA A 34 12.61 -0.63 -56.10
N GLN A 35 13.18 0.17 -57.01
CA GLN A 35 12.78 0.17 -58.41
C GLN A 35 13.45 -0.98 -59.18
N ASP A 36 14.74 -1.23 -58.97
CA ASP A 36 15.48 -2.34 -59.60
C ASP A 36 14.95 -3.72 -59.20
N SER A 37 14.50 -3.90 -57.95
CA SER A 37 13.92 -5.17 -57.48
C SER A 37 12.56 -5.47 -58.11
N SER A 38 11.69 -4.45 -58.27
CA SER A 38 10.40 -4.58 -58.94
C SER A 38 10.57 -4.83 -60.45
N GLU A 39 11.51 -4.13 -61.09
CA GLU A 39 11.80 -4.27 -62.52
C GLU A 39 12.44 -5.62 -62.84
N LYS A 40 13.33 -6.12 -61.96
CA LYS A 40 13.87 -7.48 -62.02
C LYS A 40 12.78 -8.56 -61.95
N ILE A 41 11.86 -8.45 -61.00
CA ILE A 41 10.74 -9.42 -60.87
C ILE A 41 9.84 -9.39 -62.10
N ARG A 42 9.56 -8.19 -62.64
CA ARG A 42 8.72 -8.05 -63.83
C ARG A 42 9.38 -8.64 -65.08
N LEU A 43 10.66 -8.33 -65.30
CA LEU A 43 11.43 -8.88 -66.41
C LEU A 43 11.57 -10.40 -66.30
N MET A 44 11.78 -10.94 -65.09
CA MET A 44 11.82 -12.39 -64.86
C MET A 44 10.49 -13.07 -65.21
N ALA A 45 9.36 -12.48 -64.80
CA ALA A 45 8.04 -12.99 -65.14
C ALA A 45 7.73 -12.89 -66.65
N GLU A 46 8.13 -11.80 -67.30
CA GLU A 46 7.96 -11.60 -68.75
C GLU A 46 8.83 -12.59 -69.56
N THR A 47 10.09 -12.83 -69.15
CA THR A 47 10.96 -13.83 -69.78
C THR A 47 10.37 -15.23 -69.70
N LEU A 48 9.89 -15.65 -68.52
CA LEU A 48 9.33 -16.98 -68.34
C LEU A 48 8.03 -17.13 -69.13
N ARG A 49 7.18 -16.10 -69.16
CA ARG A 49 5.94 -16.12 -69.94
C ARG A 49 6.19 -16.22 -71.44
N ALA A 50 7.17 -15.49 -71.96
CA ALA A 50 7.53 -15.55 -73.39
C ALA A 50 8.13 -16.90 -73.76
N ARG A 51 8.99 -17.46 -72.89
CA ARG A 51 9.55 -18.81 -73.03
C ARG A 51 8.47 -19.88 -73.06
N ASP A 52 7.55 -19.85 -72.08
CA ASP A 52 6.48 -20.85 -71.98
C ASP A 52 5.43 -20.70 -73.10
N ALA A 53 5.34 -19.52 -73.74
CA ALA A 53 4.55 -19.29 -74.94
C ALA A 53 5.27 -19.69 -76.26
N GLY A 54 6.52 -20.13 -76.20
CA GLY A 54 7.34 -20.50 -77.35
C GLY A 54 7.83 -19.31 -78.20
N ASP A 55 7.73 -18.08 -77.69
CA ASP A 55 8.26 -16.88 -78.36
C ASP A 55 9.70 -16.62 -77.90
N TRP A 56 10.62 -17.42 -78.45
CA TRP A 56 12.03 -17.44 -78.04
C TRP A 56 12.78 -16.15 -78.35
N ALA A 57 12.36 -15.42 -79.40
CA ALA A 57 12.96 -14.13 -79.76
C ALA A 57 12.67 -13.07 -78.68
N THR A 58 11.41 -12.96 -78.24
CA THR A 58 11.02 -12.05 -77.16
C THR A 58 11.60 -12.50 -75.82
N ALA A 59 11.64 -13.81 -75.55
CA ALA A 59 12.23 -14.36 -74.32
C ALA A 59 13.72 -14.00 -74.20
N LYS A 60 14.48 -14.07 -75.30
CA LYS A 60 15.90 -13.71 -75.32
C LYS A 60 16.13 -12.22 -75.08
N GLU A 61 15.36 -11.36 -75.74
CA GLU A 61 15.45 -9.90 -75.55
C GLU A 61 15.23 -9.51 -74.08
N LYS A 62 14.23 -10.09 -73.42
CA LYS A 62 13.93 -9.80 -72.01
C LYS A 62 14.96 -10.43 -71.06
N ALA A 63 15.54 -11.58 -71.40
CA ALA A 63 16.58 -12.23 -70.60
C ALA A 63 17.88 -11.44 -70.62
N GLU A 64 18.27 -10.87 -71.77
CA GLU A 64 19.42 -9.98 -71.87
C GLU A 64 19.20 -8.65 -71.13
N ALA A 65 17.97 -8.12 -71.13
CA ALA A 65 17.61 -6.97 -70.31
C ALA A 65 17.70 -7.30 -68.80
N LEU A 66 17.28 -8.50 -68.39
CA LEU A 66 17.38 -8.98 -67.02
C LEU A 66 18.84 -9.14 -66.56
N ILE A 67 19.74 -9.62 -67.43
CA ILE A 67 21.18 -9.71 -67.15
C ILE A 67 21.81 -8.32 -66.93
N LYS A 68 21.35 -7.28 -67.63
CA LYS A 68 21.89 -5.92 -67.44
C LYS A 68 21.57 -5.36 -66.04
N ILE A 69 20.47 -5.79 -65.43
CA ILE A 69 20.05 -5.36 -64.09
C ILE A 69 20.66 -6.25 -63.00
N ALA A 70 20.81 -7.55 -63.28
CA ALA A 70 21.39 -8.52 -62.35
C ALA A 70 22.49 -9.35 -63.03
N PRO A 71 23.67 -8.74 -63.31
CA PRO A 71 24.73 -9.40 -64.07
C PRO A 71 25.37 -10.57 -63.33
N ASP A 72 25.39 -10.53 -62.00
CA ASP A 72 26.02 -11.54 -61.15
C ASP A 72 25.05 -12.63 -60.66
N ASP A 73 23.80 -12.64 -61.12
CA ASP A 73 22.80 -13.63 -60.72
C ASP A 73 22.90 -14.90 -61.57
N GLU A 74 23.43 -15.97 -60.98
CA GLU A 74 23.60 -17.27 -61.64
C GLU A 74 22.32 -17.82 -62.26
N ASN A 75 21.16 -17.63 -61.62
CA ASN A 75 19.90 -18.16 -62.13
C ASN A 75 19.45 -17.44 -63.41
N VAL A 76 19.73 -16.13 -63.50
CA VAL A 76 19.44 -15.32 -64.69
C VAL A 76 20.37 -15.69 -65.85
N GLN A 77 21.65 -15.92 -65.57
CA GLN A 77 22.60 -16.39 -66.57
C GLN A 77 22.23 -17.77 -67.13
N ARG A 78 21.84 -18.71 -66.25
CA ARG A 78 21.35 -20.05 -66.63
C ARG A 78 20.08 -19.96 -67.48
N LEU A 79 19.13 -19.09 -67.11
CA LEU A 79 17.90 -18.90 -67.88
C LEU A 79 18.19 -18.42 -69.32
N ASN A 80 19.08 -17.44 -69.49
CA ASN A 80 19.45 -16.96 -70.83
C ASN A 80 20.21 -18.01 -71.66
N ALA A 81 21.10 -18.79 -71.01
CA ALA A 81 21.80 -19.89 -71.65
C ALA A 81 20.82 -20.98 -72.14
N SER A 82 19.82 -21.34 -71.31
CA SER A 82 18.78 -22.30 -71.71
C SER A 82 17.93 -21.81 -72.90
N ILE A 83 17.54 -20.53 -72.91
CA ILE A 83 16.79 -19.92 -74.03
C ILE A 83 17.63 -19.91 -75.32
N THR A 84 18.93 -19.63 -75.22
CA THR A 84 19.83 -19.63 -76.38
C THR A 84 20.04 -21.04 -76.92
N SER A 85 20.22 -22.03 -76.04
CA SER A 85 20.33 -23.45 -76.43
C SER A 85 19.07 -23.95 -77.14
N GLU A 86 17.87 -23.54 -76.70
CA GLU A 86 16.62 -23.95 -77.33
C GLU A 86 16.37 -23.23 -78.67
N MET A 87 16.86 -22.00 -78.83
CA MET A 87 16.88 -21.33 -80.13
C MET A 87 17.80 -22.04 -81.13
N ASP A 88 18.94 -22.53 -80.65
CA ASP A 88 19.90 -23.28 -81.47
C ASP A 88 19.37 -24.70 -81.79
N SER A 89 18.64 -25.34 -80.87
CA SER A 89 17.96 -26.62 -81.12
C SER A 89 16.83 -26.46 -82.15
N GLN A 90 16.03 -25.38 -82.09
CA GLN A 90 15.01 -25.08 -83.10
C GLN A 90 15.62 -24.76 -84.47
N ALA A 91 16.73 -24.03 -84.52
CA ALA A 91 17.47 -23.78 -85.75
C ALA A 91 18.03 -25.08 -86.38
N SER A 92 18.43 -26.06 -85.55
CA SER A 92 18.90 -27.37 -85.99
C SER A 92 17.78 -28.35 -86.38
N SER A 93 16.53 -28.11 -85.95
CA SER A 93 15.36 -28.92 -86.31
C SER A 93 14.69 -28.51 -87.63
N ALA A 94 15.15 -27.43 -88.26
CA ALA A 94 14.63 -26.94 -89.55
C ALA A 94 15.37 -27.53 -90.77
N ASP A 95 16.38 -28.39 -90.57
CA ASP A 95 17.18 -29.00 -91.65
C ASP A 95 17.27 -30.53 -91.51
N ALA A 96 16.12 -31.21 -91.56
CA ALA A 96 16.06 -32.64 -91.86
C ALA A 96 14.66 -33.03 -92.34
N SER A 97 14.47 -33.12 -93.65
CA SER A 97 13.35 -33.86 -94.24
C SER A 97 13.82 -34.67 -95.43
N VAL A 98 13.18 -35.85 -95.58
CA VAL A 98 13.25 -36.83 -96.68
C VAL A 98 14.48 -37.77 -96.57
N GLU A 99 14.38 -39.09 -96.46
CA GLU A 99 13.65 -40.03 -97.32
C GLU A 99 13.48 -41.43 -96.67
N GLU A 100 12.43 -42.12 -97.11
CA GLU A 100 11.92 -43.43 -96.68
C GLU A 100 12.60 -44.60 -97.43
N ALA A 101 12.77 -45.78 -96.79
CA ALA A 101 12.37 -47.11 -97.32
C ALA A 101 13.24 -48.33 -96.87
N SER A 102 12.55 -49.25 -96.18
CA SER A 102 12.55 -50.73 -96.25
C SER A 102 13.85 -51.58 -96.32
N ALA A 103 13.96 -52.49 -95.35
CA ALA A 103 14.79 -53.72 -95.25
C ALA A 103 14.41 -54.81 -96.29
N PRO A 104 15.05 -56.02 -96.41
CA PRO A 104 15.92 -56.73 -95.42
C PRO A 104 17.10 -57.61 -95.96
N ALA A 105 18.03 -58.04 -95.08
CA ALA A 105 18.80 -59.30 -95.22
C ALA A 105 19.58 -59.68 -93.93
N GLU A 106 19.34 -60.89 -93.42
CA GLU A 106 19.68 -61.42 -92.08
C GLU A 106 21.17 -61.79 -91.81
N THR A 107 22.14 -61.07 -92.40
CA THR A 107 23.56 -61.15 -91.96
C THR A 107 24.08 -59.82 -91.45
N SER A 108 23.45 -58.70 -91.80
CA SER A 108 23.72 -57.39 -91.21
C SER A 108 23.04 -57.17 -89.87
N ALA A 109 22.08 -58.01 -89.45
CA ALA A 109 21.35 -57.83 -88.19
C ALA A 109 22.21 -58.12 -86.94
N LEU A 110 23.15 -59.08 -87.03
CA LEU A 110 24.10 -59.36 -85.96
C LEU A 110 25.20 -58.30 -85.89
N GLU A 111 25.69 -57.81 -87.04
CA GLU A 111 26.65 -56.70 -87.10
C GLU A 111 25.99 -55.36 -86.72
N ALA A 112 24.73 -55.13 -87.09
CA ALA A 112 23.94 -53.96 -86.67
C ALA A 112 23.56 -54.03 -85.18
N ALA A 113 23.27 -55.22 -84.64
CA ALA A 113 23.05 -55.41 -83.21
C ALA A 113 24.35 -55.24 -82.42
N ALA A 114 25.49 -55.72 -82.93
CA ALA A 114 26.80 -55.53 -82.32
C ALA A 114 27.24 -54.05 -82.33
N THR A 115 27.06 -53.34 -83.45
CA THR A 115 27.37 -51.90 -83.54
C THR A 115 26.40 -51.03 -82.73
N ALA A 116 25.11 -51.40 -82.64
CA ALA A 116 24.16 -50.75 -81.74
C ALA A 116 24.52 -50.99 -80.26
N GLN A 117 25.02 -52.18 -79.92
CA GLN A 117 25.48 -52.49 -78.57
C GLN A 117 26.76 -51.72 -78.21
N GLU A 118 27.71 -51.63 -79.13
CA GLU A 118 28.95 -50.86 -78.96
C GLU A 118 28.68 -49.36 -78.80
N ALA A 119 27.70 -48.83 -79.53
CA ALA A 119 27.23 -47.45 -79.36
C ALA A 119 26.57 -47.21 -77.99
N LYS A 120 25.80 -48.17 -77.47
CA LYS A 120 25.21 -48.08 -76.11
C LYS A 120 26.27 -48.16 -75.02
N VAL A 121 27.31 -48.99 -75.20
CA VAL A 121 28.45 -49.06 -74.29
C VAL A 121 29.23 -47.74 -74.28
N ALA A 122 29.53 -47.18 -75.44
CA ALA A 122 30.19 -45.88 -75.53
C ALA A 122 29.33 -44.74 -74.94
N ALA A 123 28.00 -44.79 -75.10
CA ALA A 123 27.09 -43.86 -74.45
C ALA A 123 27.09 -44.00 -72.92
N ALA A 124 27.16 -45.23 -72.39
CA ALA A 124 27.27 -45.50 -70.97
C ALA A 124 28.62 -45.02 -70.38
N GLU A 125 29.73 -45.22 -71.09
CA GLU A 125 31.04 -44.69 -70.66
C GLU A 125 31.04 -43.15 -70.61
N ASN A 126 30.48 -42.49 -71.64
CA ASN A 126 30.30 -41.03 -71.62
C ASN A 126 29.38 -40.58 -70.48
N ALA A 127 28.34 -41.37 -70.18
CA ALA A 127 27.42 -41.09 -69.09
C ALA A 127 28.12 -41.15 -67.72
N ILE A 128 29.08 -42.07 -67.53
CA ILE A 128 29.91 -42.11 -66.32
C ILE A 128 30.73 -40.82 -66.18
N ASP A 129 31.39 -40.38 -67.25
CA ASP A 129 32.20 -39.15 -67.24
C ASP A 129 31.35 -37.89 -67.01
N GLU A 130 30.15 -37.83 -67.57
CA GLU A 130 29.22 -36.73 -67.41
C GLU A 130 28.60 -36.70 -66.01
N ALA A 131 28.24 -37.86 -65.45
CA ALA A 131 27.77 -37.99 -64.07
C ALA A 131 28.83 -37.55 -63.07
N GLY A 132 30.11 -37.85 -63.31
CA GLY A 132 31.22 -37.36 -62.49
C GLY A 132 31.29 -35.83 -62.46
N LYS A 133 31.20 -35.18 -63.63
CA LYS A 133 31.17 -33.71 -63.72
C LYS A 133 29.94 -33.11 -63.05
N LEU A 134 28.78 -33.75 -63.19
CA LEU A 134 27.54 -33.31 -62.53
C LEU A 134 27.65 -33.43 -61.00
N ALA A 135 28.27 -34.50 -60.50
CA ALA A 135 28.54 -34.67 -59.07
C ALA A 135 29.51 -33.59 -58.55
N ASP A 136 30.58 -33.28 -59.27
CA ASP A 136 31.51 -32.19 -58.92
C ASP A 136 30.81 -30.81 -58.87
N LEU A 137 29.73 -30.63 -59.64
CA LEU A 137 28.89 -29.43 -59.65
C LEU A 137 27.77 -29.46 -58.59
N GLY A 138 27.67 -30.51 -57.78
CA GLY A 138 26.64 -30.69 -56.75
C GLY A 138 25.27 -31.14 -57.28
N ALA A 139 25.17 -31.51 -58.56
CA ALA A 139 23.93 -31.99 -59.20
C ALA A 139 23.77 -33.52 -59.06
N TYR A 140 23.79 -34.01 -57.82
CA TYR A 140 23.80 -35.45 -57.51
C TYR A 140 22.55 -36.20 -57.97
N SER A 141 21.37 -35.55 -57.97
CA SER A 141 20.14 -36.14 -58.50
C SER A 141 20.24 -36.38 -60.00
N ASP A 142 20.79 -35.41 -60.73
CA ASP A 142 20.86 -35.43 -62.18
C ASP A 142 21.93 -36.44 -62.62
N ALA A 143 23.06 -36.50 -61.90
CA ALA A 143 24.09 -37.52 -62.07
C ALA A 143 23.52 -38.94 -61.87
N ASN A 144 22.77 -39.19 -60.79
CA ASN A 144 22.18 -40.50 -60.52
C ASN A 144 21.09 -40.90 -61.52
N ASN A 145 20.28 -39.95 -61.99
CA ASN A 145 19.29 -40.19 -63.03
C ASN A 145 19.97 -40.58 -64.35
N LEU A 146 20.99 -39.84 -64.76
CA LEU A 146 21.76 -40.09 -65.98
C LEU A 146 22.44 -41.47 -65.95
N LEU A 147 23.02 -41.87 -64.82
CA LEU A 147 23.58 -43.21 -64.64
C LEU A 147 22.51 -44.31 -64.64
N SER A 148 21.33 -44.04 -64.08
CA SER A 148 20.20 -44.98 -64.05
C SER A 148 19.57 -45.17 -65.43
N GLU A 149 19.52 -44.12 -66.25
CA GLU A 149 19.08 -44.20 -67.64
C GLU A 149 20.09 -44.97 -68.50
N ALA A 150 21.40 -44.72 -68.30
CA ALA A 150 22.45 -45.46 -68.97
C ALA A 150 22.42 -46.96 -68.61
N SER A 151 22.23 -47.30 -67.33
CA SER A 151 22.14 -48.70 -66.89
C SER A 151 20.89 -49.41 -67.41
N ALA A 152 19.74 -48.73 -67.46
CA ALA A 152 18.50 -49.27 -68.03
C ALA A 152 18.59 -49.52 -69.55
N SER A 153 19.50 -48.84 -70.25
CA SER A 153 19.69 -49.00 -71.70
C SER A 153 20.50 -50.25 -72.10
N LEU A 154 21.22 -50.84 -71.14
CA LEU A 154 22.13 -51.98 -71.31
C LEU A 154 21.49 -53.29 -70.82
N ASP A 155 21.47 -54.31 -71.67
CA ASP A 155 21.06 -55.67 -71.28
C ASP A 155 22.23 -56.43 -70.64
N LEU A 156 21.96 -57.25 -69.62
CA LEU A 156 22.97 -58.06 -68.92
C LEU A 156 23.50 -59.20 -69.80
N ASN A 157 24.72 -59.06 -70.34
CA ASN A 157 25.42 -60.08 -71.10
C ASN A 157 26.93 -60.04 -70.83
N THR A 158 27.71 -61.00 -71.36
CA THR A 158 29.15 -61.09 -71.08
C THR A 158 29.96 -59.90 -71.60
N ALA A 159 29.45 -59.14 -72.58
CA ALA A 159 30.13 -57.98 -73.14
C ALA A 159 29.81 -56.67 -72.38
N THR A 160 28.62 -56.55 -71.80
CA THR A 160 28.18 -55.38 -71.01
C THR A 160 28.31 -55.54 -69.50
N ALA A 161 28.60 -56.74 -69.02
CA ALA A 161 28.75 -56.98 -67.58
C ALA A 161 29.82 -56.06 -66.94
N GLY A 162 30.91 -55.77 -67.66
CA GLY A 162 31.92 -54.80 -67.20
C GLY A 162 31.38 -53.39 -67.10
N THR A 163 30.73 -52.90 -68.15
CA THR A 163 30.20 -51.53 -68.22
C THR A 163 29.04 -51.30 -67.25
N ILE A 164 28.23 -52.33 -66.98
CA ILE A 164 27.19 -52.29 -65.95
C ILE A 164 27.82 -52.20 -64.56
N ALA A 165 28.89 -52.95 -64.29
CA ALA A 165 29.63 -52.86 -63.04
C ALA A 165 30.28 -51.47 -62.86
N ASP A 166 30.83 -50.90 -63.95
CA ASP A 166 31.40 -49.55 -63.94
C ASP A 166 30.32 -48.49 -63.67
N LEU A 167 29.10 -48.65 -64.20
CA LEU A 167 27.95 -47.79 -63.91
C LEU A 167 27.49 -47.90 -62.45
N GLU A 168 27.41 -49.10 -61.90
CA GLU A 168 27.07 -49.33 -60.48
C GLU A 168 28.15 -48.73 -59.55
N GLU A 169 29.43 -48.87 -59.91
CA GLU A 169 30.54 -48.23 -59.18
C GLU A 169 30.47 -46.71 -59.27
N ALA A 170 30.15 -46.15 -60.44
CA ALA A 170 29.94 -44.72 -60.63
C ALA A 170 28.77 -44.20 -59.77
N GLN A 171 27.64 -44.92 -59.72
CA GLN A 171 26.50 -44.56 -58.88
C GLN A 171 26.89 -44.54 -57.40
N ALA A 172 27.59 -45.57 -56.93
CA ALA A 172 28.10 -45.60 -55.56
C ALA A 172 29.05 -44.42 -55.31
N GLN A 173 29.95 -44.10 -56.24
CA GLN A 173 30.88 -42.99 -56.09
C GLN A 173 30.18 -41.61 -56.02
N VAL A 174 29.11 -41.40 -56.79
CA VAL A 174 28.27 -40.17 -56.71
C VAL A 174 27.63 -40.04 -55.33
N ILE A 175 27.08 -41.13 -54.77
CA ILE A 175 26.50 -41.13 -53.42
C ILE A 175 27.58 -40.86 -52.35
N PHE A 176 28.79 -41.36 -52.55
CA PHE A 176 29.92 -41.11 -51.65
C PHE A 176 30.38 -39.65 -51.68
N THR A 177 30.50 -39.03 -52.86
CA THR A 177 30.83 -37.61 -52.99
C THR A 177 29.76 -36.71 -52.37
N GLU A 178 28.49 -37.10 -52.48
CA GLU A 178 27.40 -36.41 -51.80
C GLU A 178 27.50 -36.54 -50.28
N ALA A 179 27.91 -37.70 -49.77
CA ALA A 179 28.16 -37.89 -48.34
C ALA A 179 29.33 -37.03 -47.82
N GLU A 180 30.43 -36.93 -48.58
CA GLU A 180 31.58 -36.08 -48.23
C GLU A 180 31.21 -34.59 -48.22
N THR A 181 30.49 -34.12 -49.24
CA THR A 181 30.08 -32.70 -49.28
C THR A 181 29.07 -32.34 -48.19
N LEU A 182 28.18 -33.26 -47.79
CA LEU A 182 27.31 -33.08 -46.63
C LEU A 182 28.11 -33.04 -45.32
N ALA A 183 29.17 -33.84 -45.21
CA ALA A 183 30.08 -33.82 -44.07
C ALA A 183 30.85 -32.48 -43.98
N GLU A 184 31.38 -32.00 -45.09
CA GLU A 184 32.06 -30.69 -45.18
C GLU A 184 31.13 -29.51 -44.89
N ALA A 185 29.85 -29.62 -45.28
CA ALA A 185 28.82 -28.63 -44.96
C ALA A 185 28.36 -28.66 -43.49
N GLY A 186 28.86 -29.62 -42.68
CA GLY A 186 28.51 -29.77 -41.26
C GLY A 186 27.18 -30.49 -41.02
N ASP A 187 26.53 -31.02 -42.07
CA ASP A 187 25.31 -31.82 -41.93
C ASP A 187 25.65 -33.31 -41.74
N TYR A 188 26.28 -33.60 -40.60
CA TYR A 188 26.80 -34.92 -40.28
C TYR A 188 25.71 -36.01 -40.25
N LYS A 189 24.45 -35.63 -39.95
CA LYS A 189 23.33 -36.56 -39.88
C LYS A 189 22.84 -36.97 -41.27
N GLN A 190 22.79 -36.04 -42.22
CA GLN A 190 22.50 -36.40 -43.60
C GLN A 190 23.66 -37.14 -44.25
N ALA A 191 24.91 -36.78 -43.93
CA ALA A 191 26.10 -37.48 -44.37
C ALA A 191 26.09 -38.96 -43.93
N GLU A 192 25.78 -39.25 -42.66
CA GLU A 192 25.69 -40.63 -42.14
C GLU A 192 24.66 -41.47 -42.91
N LYS A 193 23.51 -40.87 -43.26
CA LYS A 193 22.49 -41.54 -44.09
C LYS A 193 23.03 -41.89 -45.48
N ARG A 194 23.76 -40.96 -46.13
CA ARG A 194 24.35 -41.21 -47.45
C ARG A 194 25.50 -42.21 -47.41
N VAL A 195 26.25 -42.31 -46.32
CA VAL A 195 27.23 -43.38 -46.11
C VAL A 195 26.56 -44.76 -46.07
N ALA A 196 25.36 -44.87 -45.47
CA ALA A 196 24.58 -46.10 -45.51
C ALA A 196 24.04 -46.41 -46.92
N ASP A 197 23.58 -45.39 -47.65
CA ASP A 197 23.12 -45.53 -49.04
C ASP A 197 24.29 -45.95 -49.97
N TYR A 198 25.50 -45.43 -49.75
CA TYR A 198 26.71 -45.82 -50.46
C TYR A 198 27.07 -47.30 -50.26
N LEU A 199 26.94 -47.81 -49.02
CA LEU A 199 27.12 -49.23 -48.72
C LEU A 199 26.05 -50.11 -49.38
N ALA A 200 24.80 -49.63 -49.43
CA ALA A 200 23.69 -50.34 -50.07
C ALA A 200 23.87 -50.40 -51.60
N ALA A 201 24.52 -49.39 -52.20
CA ALA A 201 24.86 -49.33 -53.62
C ALA A 201 26.10 -50.15 -54.02
N GLY A 202 26.66 -50.97 -53.11
CA GLY A 202 27.84 -51.80 -53.41
C GLY A 202 29.19 -51.10 -53.20
N GLY A 203 29.20 -49.92 -52.57
CA GLY A 203 30.39 -49.15 -52.27
C GLY A 203 31.40 -49.83 -51.35
N SER A 204 32.63 -49.33 -51.36
CA SER A 204 33.72 -49.87 -50.54
C SER A 204 33.48 -49.72 -49.04
N ALA A 205 33.44 -50.85 -48.33
CA ALA A 205 33.27 -50.90 -46.88
C ALA A 205 34.42 -50.21 -46.10
N SER A 206 35.62 -50.10 -46.67
CA SER A 206 36.72 -49.39 -46.00
C SER A 206 36.55 -47.87 -46.08
N LYS A 207 36.15 -47.34 -47.24
CA LYS A 207 35.84 -45.91 -47.43
C LYS A 207 34.68 -45.48 -46.54
N ALA A 208 33.60 -46.27 -46.52
CA ALA A 208 32.43 -46.00 -45.67
C ALA A 208 32.79 -45.96 -44.18
N ARG A 209 33.62 -46.89 -43.70
CA ARG A 209 34.09 -46.90 -42.30
C ARG A 209 35.00 -45.72 -41.96
N SER A 210 35.82 -45.28 -42.90
CA SER A 210 36.68 -44.10 -42.69
C SER A 210 35.82 -42.86 -42.48
N LEU A 211 34.89 -42.61 -43.40
CA LEU A 211 33.99 -41.47 -43.35
C LEU A 211 33.06 -41.57 -42.13
N SER A 212 32.55 -42.74 -41.78
CA SER A 212 31.72 -42.90 -40.57
C SER A 212 32.49 -42.59 -39.28
N ASN A 213 33.76 -42.99 -39.18
CA ASN A 213 34.59 -42.66 -38.01
C ASN A 213 34.91 -41.16 -37.91
N GLU A 214 35.08 -40.51 -39.06
CA GLU A 214 35.27 -39.05 -39.15
C GLU A 214 34.01 -38.30 -38.73
N LEU A 215 32.84 -38.72 -39.24
CA LEU A 215 31.54 -38.22 -38.83
C LEU A 215 31.30 -38.43 -37.33
N ASP A 216 31.58 -39.62 -36.80
CA ASP A 216 31.48 -39.91 -35.37
C ASP A 216 32.39 -39.03 -34.51
N ALA A 217 33.60 -38.74 -34.98
CA ALA A 217 34.54 -37.84 -34.30
C ALA A 217 34.04 -36.39 -34.32
N ALA A 218 33.50 -35.93 -35.47
CA ALA A 218 32.94 -34.59 -35.63
C ALA A 218 31.65 -34.39 -34.82
N ILE A 219 30.76 -35.38 -34.78
CA ILE A 219 29.52 -35.37 -33.97
C ILE A 219 29.85 -35.33 -32.47
N ARG A 220 30.95 -35.96 -32.06
CA ARG A 220 31.40 -35.97 -30.66
C ARG A 220 32.10 -34.69 -30.22
N ASP A 221 32.52 -33.84 -31.14
CA ASP A 221 33.14 -32.55 -30.81
C ASP A 221 32.05 -31.53 -30.43
N PRO A 222 31.96 -31.11 -29.15
CA PRO A 222 30.97 -30.13 -28.72
C PRO A 222 31.14 -28.74 -29.37
N TYR A 223 32.31 -28.47 -29.96
CA TYR A 223 32.61 -27.20 -30.64
C TYR A 223 32.19 -27.21 -32.12
N ALA A 224 31.92 -28.37 -32.71
CA ALA A 224 31.49 -28.50 -34.10
C ALA A 224 29.97 -28.32 -34.28
N VAL A 225 29.20 -28.36 -33.18
CA VAL A 225 27.74 -28.16 -33.19
C VAL A 225 27.43 -26.68 -32.99
N ASP A 226 26.76 -26.06 -33.97
CA ASP A 226 26.27 -24.69 -33.83
C ASP A 226 25.29 -24.59 -32.65
N ILE A 227 25.54 -23.64 -31.74
CA ILE A 227 24.65 -23.35 -30.60
C ILE A 227 23.24 -22.99 -31.07
N ASN A 228 23.08 -22.41 -32.27
CA ASN A 228 21.78 -22.11 -32.85
C ASN A 228 20.98 -23.38 -33.15
N ALA A 229 21.66 -24.46 -33.54
CA ALA A 229 21.05 -25.77 -33.76
C ALA A 229 20.88 -26.56 -32.44
N ALA A 230 21.82 -26.41 -31.50
CA ALA A 230 21.80 -27.11 -30.23
C ALA A 230 20.78 -26.55 -29.22
N SER A 231 20.59 -25.22 -29.17
CA SER A 231 19.65 -24.56 -28.27
C SER A 231 19.11 -23.23 -28.84
N PRO A 232 18.14 -23.32 -29.77
CA PRO A 232 17.49 -22.13 -30.33
C PRO A 232 16.81 -21.25 -29.27
N ASP A 233 16.20 -21.89 -28.26
CA ASP A 233 15.48 -21.20 -27.18
C ASP A 233 16.43 -20.37 -26.30
N TYR A 234 17.68 -20.81 -26.11
CA TYR A 234 18.68 -20.07 -25.33
C TYR A 234 19.06 -18.76 -26.02
N ILE A 235 19.26 -18.78 -27.35
CA ILE A 235 19.64 -17.60 -28.13
C ILE A 235 18.49 -16.60 -28.19
N SER A 236 17.27 -17.06 -28.51
CA SER A 236 16.08 -16.19 -28.56
C SER A 236 15.76 -15.56 -27.20
N THR A 237 15.90 -16.33 -26.11
CA THR A 237 15.78 -15.80 -24.74
C THR A 237 16.86 -14.77 -24.46
N GLY A 238 18.09 -15.01 -24.91
CA GLY A 238 19.22 -14.07 -24.77
C GLY A 238 19.00 -12.75 -25.49
N GLU A 239 18.39 -12.74 -26.67
CA GLU A 239 18.01 -11.51 -27.39
C GLU A 239 16.96 -10.71 -26.62
N ILE A 240 15.89 -11.37 -26.16
CA ILE A 240 14.83 -10.74 -25.37
C ILE A 240 15.39 -10.14 -24.07
N VAL A 241 16.25 -10.89 -23.38
CA VAL A 241 16.92 -10.43 -22.15
C VAL A 241 17.76 -9.17 -22.42
N ARG A 242 18.46 -9.11 -23.56
CA ARG A 242 19.29 -7.96 -23.95
C ARG A 242 18.48 -6.68 -24.16
N ASP A 243 17.31 -6.81 -24.80
CA ASP A 243 16.38 -5.70 -25.00
C ASP A 243 15.76 -5.22 -23.68
N LEU A 244 15.34 -6.15 -22.82
CA LEU A 244 14.78 -5.84 -21.50
C LEU A 244 15.81 -5.17 -20.58
N ILE A 245 17.07 -5.59 -20.62
CA ILE A 245 18.14 -4.90 -19.88
C ILE A 245 18.29 -3.45 -20.35
N THR A 246 18.28 -3.22 -21.66
CA THR A 246 18.39 -1.87 -22.23
C THR A 246 17.21 -1.00 -21.79
N LYS A 247 15.99 -1.56 -21.80
CA LYS A 247 14.79 -0.90 -21.28
C LYS A 247 14.90 -0.60 -19.78
N GLY A 248 15.22 -1.59 -18.96
CA GLY A 248 15.32 -1.45 -17.50
C GLY A 248 16.37 -0.41 -17.09
N ARG A 249 17.51 -0.35 -17.78
CA ARG A 249 18.52 0.70 -17.59
C ARG A 249 17.98 2.09 -17.91
N SER A 250 17.25 2.25 -19.01
CA SER A 250 16.70 3.56 -19.38
C SER A 250 15.64 4.03 -18.39
N GLN A 251 14.79 3.13 -17.89
CA GLN A 251 13.82 3.44 -16.82
C GLN A 251 14.53 3.86 -15.53
N PHE A 252 15.55 3.10 -15.11
CA PHE A 252 16.34 3.41 -13.91
C PHE A 252 17.01 4.79 -14.00
N LEU A 253 17.63 5.11 -15.15
CA LEU A 253 18.31 6.40 -15.35
C LEU A 253 17.35 7.59 -15.40
N ASN A 254 16.11 7.36 -15.81
CA ASN A 254 15.06 8.39 -15.81
C ASN A 254 14.29 8.47 -14.48
N GLY A 255 14.61 7.63 -13.49
CA GLY A 255 14.00 7.64 -12.16
C GLY A 255 12.67 6.87 -12.05
N ASP A 256 12.27 6.13 -13.08
CA ASP A 256 11.13 5.19 -13.03
C ASP A 256 11.58 3.89 -12.35
N TYR A 257 11.75 3.93 -11.03
CA TYR A 257 12.28 2.80 -10.25
C TYR A 257 11.31 1.62 -10.18
N ASP A 258 10.01 1.87 -10.14
CA ASP A 258 8.98 0.82 -10.12
C ASP A 258 8.92 0.09 -11.47
N GLY A 259 8.92 0.84 -12.57
CA GLY A 259 8.98 0.27 -13.92
C GLY A 259 10.29 -0.47 -14.18
N ALA A 260 11.43 0.07 -13.72
CA ALA A 260 12.73 -0.60 -13.81
C ALA A 260 12.75 -1.91 -13.00
N ALA A 261 12.21 -1.92 -11.78
CA ALA A 261 12.15 -3.11 -10.93
C ALA A 261 11.33 -4.23 -11.59
N ALA A 262 10.18 -3.90 -12.18
CA ALA A 262 9.36 -4.85 -12.91
C ALA A 262 10.12 -5.45 -14.10
N THR A 263 10.79 -4.61 -14.91
CA THR A 263 11.57 -5.06 -16.07
C THR A 263 12.74 -5.96 -15.67
N PHE A 264 13.51 -5.62 -14.62
CA PHE A 264 14.61 -6.48 -14.15
C PHE A 264 14.13 -7.79 -13.52
N LYS A 265 12.97 -7.79 -12.85
CA LYS A 265 12.33 -9.03 -12.38
C LYS A 265 11.91 -9.92 -13.55
N GLU A 266 11.48 -9.33 -14.66
CA GLU A 266 11.16 -10.05 -15.89
C GLU A 266 12.42 -10.66 -16.55
N VAL A 267 13.56 -9.99 -16.44
CA VAL A 267 14.87 -10.53 -16.84
C VAL A 267 15.25 -11.70 -15.94
N GLU A 268 15.15 -11.56 -14.61
CA GLU A 268 15.45 -12.64 -13.66
C GLU A 268 14.51 -13.85 -13.82
N ALA A 269 13.27 -13.64 -14.25
CA ALA A 269 12.34 -14.74 -14.55
C ALA A 269 12.75 -15.54 -15.79
N ARG A 270 13.43 -14.92 -16.76
CA ARG A 270 13.94 -15.57 -17.98
C ARG A 270 15.36 -16.10 -17.83
N ASP A 271 16.21 -15.36 -17.14
CA ASP A 271 17.59 -15.68 -16.81
C ASP A 271 17.83 -15.44 -15.32
N ALA A 272 17.58 -16.47 -14.52
CA ALA A 272 17.71 -16.41 -13.06
C ALA A 272 19.13 -16.10 -12.57
N ASN A 273 20.15 -16.26 -13.42
CA ASN A 273 21.55 -16.04 -13.07
C ASN A 273 22.14 -14.78 -13.70
N ASN A 274 21.29 -13.91 -14.25
CA ASN A 274 21.75 -12.65 -14.82
C ASN A 274 22.36 -11.73 -13.74
N ALA A 275 23.68 -11.55 -13.78
CA ALA A 275 24.40 -10.74 -12.80
C ALA A 275 23.98 -9.26 -12.84
N GLU A 276 23.59 -8.78 -14.02
CA GLU A 276 23.27 -7.38 -14.24
C GLU A 276 21.91 -7.00 -13.67
N ALA A 277 20.88 -7.82 -13.94
CA ALA A 277 19.56 -7.64 -13.35
C ALA A 277 19.63 -7.62 -11.83
N LYS A 278 20.33 -8.59 -11.21
CA LYS A 278 20.54 -8.64 -9.74
C LYS A 278 21.22 -7.39 -9.20
N LEU A 279 22.22 -6.87 -9.92
CA LEU A 279 22.92 -5.65 -9.54
C LEU A 279 21.98 -4.44 -9.56
N PHE A 280 21.15 -4.28 -10.61
CA PHE A 280 20.20 -3.18 -10.68
C PHE A 280 19.04 -3.34 -9.69
N SER A 281 18.50 -4.54 -9.48
CA SER A 281 17.53 -4.85 -8.44
C SER A 281 18.04 -4.41 -7.05
N THR A 282 19.32 -4.70 -6.75
CA THR A 282 19.97 -4.27 -5.49
C THR A 282 20.12 -2.75 -5.40
N ARG A 283 20.49 -2.08 -6.49
CA ARG A 283 20.59 -0.61 -6.54
C ARG A 283 19.24 0.06 -6.37
N ILE A 284 18.21 -0.46 -7.03
CA ILE A 284 16.83 0.03 -6.91
C ILE A 284 16.37 -0.12 -5.46
N ALA A 285 16.58 -1.27 -4.83
CA ALA A 285 16.26 -1.49 -3.43
C ALA A 285 16.97 -0.48 -2.49
N LYS A 286 18.25 -0.18 -2.75
CA LYS A 286 18.99 0.82 -1.98
C LYS A 286 18.44 2.24 -2.14
N VAL A 287 18.07 2.63 -3.37
CA VAL A 287 17.48 3.95 -3.65
C VAL A 287 16.09 4.07 -3.02
N LEU A 288 15.23 3.06 -3.22
CA LEU A 288 13.90 3.00 -2.61
C LEU A 288 13.99 2.99 -1.08
N GLY A 289 14.94 2.26 -0.50
CA GLY A 289 15.20 2.27 0.94
C GLY A 289 15.48 3.68 1.47
N ALA A 290 16.39 4.41 0.83
CA ALA A 290 16.68 5.80 1.21
C ALA A 290 15.47 6.74 1.05
N ILE A 291 14.63 6.53 0.02
CA ILE A 291 13.38 7.27 -0.17
C ILE A 291 12.37 6.92 0.93
N HIS A 292 12.25 5.65 1.31
CA HIS A 292 11.37 5.20 2.39
C HIS A 292 11.80 5.78 3.73
N ASP A 293 13.10 5.83 4.01
CA ASP A 293 13.64 6.48 5.21
C ASP A 293 13.24 7.97 5.23
N GLN A 294 13.40 8.67 4.10
CA GLN A 294 12.96 10.07 3.97
C GLN A 294 11.45 10.23 4.11
N ASN A 295 10.65 9.31 3.57
CA ASN A 295 9.20 9.30 3.74
C ASN A 295 8.83 9.10 5.21
N LEU A 296 9.55 8.28 5.96
CA LEU A 296 9.34 8.12 7.40
C LEU A 296 9.59 9.45 8.14
N TYR A 297 10.69 10.14 7.84
CA TYR A 297 10.94 11.47 8.41
C TYR A 297 9.88 12.49 8.01
N LYS A 298 9.48 12.51 6.73
CA LYS A 298 8.42 13.39 6.23
C LYS A 298 7.09 13.12 6.93
N THR A 299 6.68 11.85 7.05
CA THR A 299 5.44 11.47 7.73
C THR A 299 5.50 11.86 9.20
N ARG A 300 6.64 11.66 9.87
CA ARG A 300 6.84 12.13 11.25
C ARG A 300 6.67 13.65 11.36
N GLU A 301 7.30 14.42 10.47
CA GLU A 301 7.19 15.87 10.46
C GLU A 301 5.76 16.34 10.14
N GLN A 302 5.06 15.65 9.25
CA GLN A 302 3.64 15.91 8.96
C GLN A 302 2.77 15.62 10.19
N MET A 303 2.95 14.49 10.88
CA MET A 303 2.23 14.18 12.12
C MET A 303 2.52 15.22 13.20
N LEU A 304 3.78 15.65 13.36
CA LEU A 304 4.13 16.74 14.28
C LEU A 304 3.45 18.07 13.88
N THR A 305 3.39 18.37 12.59
CA THR A 305 2.71 19.58 12.09
C THR A 305 1.19 19.50 12.30
N GLU A 306 0.59 18.34 12.13
CA GLU A 306 -0.84 18.11 12.42
C GLU A 306 -1.11 18.26 13.91
N VAL A 307 -0.23 17.73 14.77
CA VAL A 307 -0.27 17.98 16.21
C VAL A 307 -0.17 19.48 16.49
N ASP A 308 0.80 20.19 15.92
CA ASP A 308 0.97 21.64 16.07
C ASP A 308 -0.25 22.43 15.61
N GLN A 309 -0.89 22.03 14.51
CA GLN A 309 -2.15 22.61 14.04
C GLN A 309 -3.29 22.39 15.05
N GLN A 310 -3.32 21.25 15.75
CA GLN A 310 -4.26 21.01 16.83
C GLN A 310 -3.91 21.79 18.10
N TRP A 311 -2.67 22.24 18.27
CA TRP A 311 -2.27 23.21 19.30
C TRP A 311 -2.58 24.66 18.91
N GLU A 312 -2.77 24.97 17.62
CA GLU A 312 -3.23 26.29 17.22
C GLU A 312 -4.61 26.57 17.81
N ARG A 313 -4.72 27.67 18.56
CA ARG A 313 -6.02 28.13 19.06
C ARG A 313 -6.93 28.41 17.86
N PRO A 314 -8.23 28.04 17.92
CA PRO A 314 -9.16 28.36 16.85
C PRO A 314 -9.13 29.87 16.58
N LYS A 315 -8.80 30.23 15.33
CA LYS A 315 -8.78 31.61 14.88
C LYS A 315 -10.24 32.07 14.75
N VAL A 316 -10.75 32.75 15.76
CA VAL A 316 -12.07 33.38 15.71
C VAL A 316 -11.96 34.57 14.76
N PHE A 317 -12.40 34.38 13.52
CA PHE A 317 -12.69 35.49 12.63
C PHE A 317 -14.12 35.92 12.92
N ASP A 318 -14.29 37.09 13.55
CA ASP A 318 -15.58 37.76 13.65
C ASP A 318 -16.03 38.19 12.25
N ILE A 319 -16.56 37.25 11.47
CA ILE A 319 -17.38 37.57 10.32
C ILE A 319 -18.70 38.02 10.92
N ALA A 320 -18.83 39.33 11.14
CA ALA A 320 -20.07 39.99 11.51
C ALA A 320 -21.10 39.77 10.39
N THR A 321 -21.68 38.57 10.37
CA THR A 321 -22.82 38.23 9.54
C THR A 321 -23.97 38.95 10.19
N ARG A 322 -24.30 40.11 9.63
CA ARG A 322 -25.42 40.93 10.05
C ARG A 322 -26.69 40.13 9.75
N GLU A 323 -27.14 39.34 10.72
CA GLU A 323 -28.40 38.61 10.61
C GLU A 323 -29.54 39.61 10.42
N ALA A 324 -30.15 39.57 9.24
CA ALA A 324 -31.39 40.26 8.98
C ALA A 324 -32.50 39.58 9.80
N GLN A 325 -32.92 40.23 10.88
CA GLN A 325 -34.14 39.89 11.60
C GLN A 325 -35.33 39.94 10.64
N VAL A 326 -35.78 38.77 10.18
CA VAL A 326 -37.09 38.64 9.51
C VAL A 326 -38.13 38.58 10.61
N SER A 327 -38.63 39.75 11.03
CA SER A 327 -39.82 39.82 11.87
C SER A 327 -41.04 39.39 11.05
N GLY A 328 -41.76 38.40 11.55
CA GLY A 328 -42.96 37.85 10.92
C GLY A 328 -44.08 38.88 10.72
N VAL A 329 -45.01 38.54 9.84
CA VAL A 329 -46.08 39.40 9.30
C VAL A 329 -46.97 40.04 10.39
N SER A 330 -47.10 39.43 11.57
CA SER A 330 -47.85 39.98 12.73
C SER A 330 -47.22 41.25 13.36
N GLY A 331 -45.99 41.64 12.98
CA GLY A 331 -45.33 42.84 13.51
C GLY A 331 -45.87 44.16 12.94
N ARG A 332 -46.50 44.16 11.76
CA ARG A 332 -46.84 45.40 11.03
C ARG A 332 -47.90 46.26 11.72
N ILE A 333 -48.98 45.66 12.23
CA ILE A 333 -50.05 46.41 12.93
C ILE A 333 -49.58 46.85 14.32
N ALA A 334 -48.87 45.98 15.05
CA ALA A 334 -48.30 46.31 16.35
C ALA A 334 -47.28 47.47 16.28
N GLU A 335 -46.48 47.52 15.21
CA GLU A 335 -45.55 48.61 14.94
C GLU A 335 -46.30 49.91 14.57
N LYS A 336 -47.37 49.82 13.76
CA LYS A 336 -48.25 50.97 13.45
C LYS A 336 -48.90 51.55 14.71
N MET A 337 -49.49 50.72 15.57
CA MET A 337 -50.09 51.18 16.84
C MET A 337 -49.09 51.84 17.80
N ASN A 338 -47.82 51.41 17.76
CA ASN A 338 -46.74 52.02 18.53
C ASN A 338 -46.19 53.30 17.89
N THR A 339 -46.31 53.46 16.58
CA THR A 339 -45.80 54.63 15.84
C THR A 339 -46.80 55.79 15.82
N ILE A 340 -48.10 55.50 15.78
CA ILE A 340 -49.16 56.53 15.76
C ILE A 340 -49.27 57.18 17.13
N VAL A 341 -48.86 58.46 17.24
CA VAL A 341 -48.93 59.26 18.47
C VAL A 341 -50.09 60.24 18.40
N VAL A 342 -51.06 60.11 19.31
CA VAL A 342 -52.21 61.01 19.38
C VAL A 342 -51.91 62.15 20.38
N PRO A 343 -52.01 63.44 19.98
CA PRO A 343 -51.65 64.57 20.83
C PRO A 343 -52.44 64.66 22.14
N SER A 344 -53.76 64.46 22.09
CA SER A 344 -54.61 64.40 23.27
C SER A 344 -55.98 63.82 22.99
N VAL A 345 -56.51 63.02 23.92
CA VAL A 345 -57.89 62.51 23.91
C VAL A 345 -58.54 62.75 25.28
N ASN A 346 -59.83 63.09 25.26
CA ASN A 346 -60.63 63.31 26.47
C ASN A 346 -62.01 62.68 26.29
N PHE A 347 -62.23 61.57 26.97
CA PHE A 347 -63.51 60.89 27.03
C PHE A 347 -64.11 61.13 28.40
N THR A 348 -65.30 61.74 28.46
CA THR A 348 -66.03 61.98 29.72
C THR A 348 -67.43 61.40 29.58
N ASN A 349 -67.68 60.25 30.20
CA ASN A 349 -68.95 59.53 30.14
C ASN A 349 -69.36 59.15 28.70
N VAL A 350 -68.40 58.62 27.94
CA VAL A 350 -68.58 58.20 26.53
C VAL A 350 -68.64 56.66 26.49
N PRO A 351 -69.61 56.05 25.77
CA PRO A 351 -69.67 54.60 25.62
C PRO A 351 -68.45 54.05 24.88
N LEU A 352 -67.99 52.86 25.24
CA LEU A 352 -66.78 52.22 24.68
C LEU A 352 -66.88 52.06 23.15
N SER A 353 -68.06 51.73 22.60
CA SER A 353 -68.27 51.66 21.15
C SER A 353 -67.89 52.96 20.44
N ARG A 354 -68.31 54.10 21.00
CA ARG A 354 -68.00 55.42 20.47
C ARG A 354 -66.53 55.78 20.67
N VAL A 355 -65.92 55.36 21.78
CA VAL A 355 -64.49 55.55 22.01
C VAL A 355 -63.66 54.79 20.96
N VAL A 356 -63.98 53.54 20.67
CA VAL A 356 -63.29 52.73 19.65
C VAL A 356 -63.40 53.36 18.26
N GLU A 357 -64.59 53.83 17.88
CA GLU A 357 -64.81 54.53 16.61
C GLU A 357 -63.96 55.80 16.51
N THR A 358 -63.95 56.65 17.55
CA THR A 358 -63.12 57.86 17.56
C THR A 358 -61.63 57.57 17.53
N LEU A 359 -61.18 56.47 18.14
CA LEU A 359 -59.77 56.06 18.08
C LEU A 359 -59.40 55.49 16.71
N SER A 360 -60.33 54.83 16.03
CA SER A 360 -60.17 54.42 14.63
C SER A 360 -59.98 55.63 13.72
N ASP A 361 -60.82 56.67 13.86
CA ASP A 361 -60.71 57.91 13.07
C ASP A 361 -59.39 58.65 13.34
N LEU A 362 -59.02 58.79 14.61
CA LEU A 362 -57.75 59.40 15.02
C LEU A 362 -56.55 58.58 14.54
N SER A 363 -56.68 57.25 14.42
CA SER A 363 -55.59 56.42 13.88
C SER A 363 -55.29 56.74 12.42
N VAL A 364 -56.32 57.04 11.61
CA VAL A 364 -56.17 57.43 10.20
C VAL A 364 -55.59 58.84 10.08
N GLU A 365 -56.02 59.76 10.95
CA GLU A 365 -55.56 61.15 10.92
C GLU A 365 -54.08 61.30 11.30
N TYR A 366 -53.62 60.55 12.31
CA TYR A 366 -52.26 60.66 12.85
C TYR A 366 -51.30 59.58 12.32
N ASP A 367 -51.72 58.74 11.38
CA ASP A 367 -50.85 57.82 10.64
C ASP A 367 -50.19 58.51 9.44
N SER A 368 -48.89 58.28 9.27
CA SER A 368 -48.09 58.78 8.15
C SER A 368 -48.60 58.31 6.78
N GLN A 369 -49.15 57.09 6.70
CA GLN A 369 -49.67 56.50 5.45
C GLN A 369 -51.18 56.76 5.26
N LYS A 370 -51.86 57.35 6.24
CA LYS A 370 -53.32 57.56 6.26
C LYS A 370 -54.15 56.28 6.06
N GLU A 371 -53.61 55.12 6.43
CA GLU A 371 -54.33 53.85 6.37
C GLU A 371 -55.00 53.53 7.72
N GLY A 372 -54.41 54.00 8.83
CA GLY A 372 -54.93 53.76 10.18
C GLY A 372 -54.84 52.31 10.62
N VAL A 373 -55.55 51.98 11.70
CA VAL A 373 -55.65 50.62 12.26
C VAL A 373 -57.13 50.26 12.42
N ASN A 374 -57.53 49.11 11.89
CA ASN A 374 -58.89 48.61 12.06
C ASN A 374 -59.08 48.09 13.49
N ILE A 375 -60.02 48.68 14.24
CA ILE A 375 -60.36 48.25 15.60
C ILE A 375 -61.81 47.75 15.64
N VAL A 376 -62.00 46.49 16.02
CA VAL A 376 -63.31 45.81 16.04
C VAL A 376 -63.71 45.50 17.47
N LEU A 377 -64.86 46.02 17.90
CA LEU A 377 -65.45 45.68 19.20
C LEU A 377 -66.33 44.43 19.06
N LEU A 378 -65.94 43.35 19.74
CA LEU A 378 -66.70 42.11 19.85
C LEU A 378 -67.56 42.16 21.11
N THR A 379 -68.83 42.51 20.97
CA THR A 379 -69.80 42.47 22.08
C THR A 379 -70.61 41.18 22.04
N SER A 380 -70.64 40.44 23.15
CA SER A 380 -71.63 39.38 23.40
C SER A 380 -72.86 40.07 23.99
N GLY A 381 -74.02 39.96 23.32
CA GLY A 381 -75.23 40.79 23.53
C GLY A 381 -75.93 40.73 24.90
N GLN A 382 -75.24 40.31 25.95
CA GLN A 382 -75.67 40.32 27.36
C GLN A 382 -74.94 41.38 28.21
N GLN A 383 -73.84 41.97 27.71
CA GLN A 383 -73.07 42.99 28.43
C GLN A 383 -73.38 44.38 27.85
N GLY A 384 -73.89 45.30 28.68
CA GLY A 384 -74.12 46.69 28.28
C GLY A 384 -72.82 47.41 27.88
N ASP A 385 -72.91 48.44 27.03
CA ASP A 385 -71.75 49.22 26.58
C ASP A 385 -71.19 50.09 27.73
N PRO A 386 -69.99 49.79 28.25
CA PRO A 386 -69.47 50.44 29.44
C PRO A 386 -69.02 51.88 29.15
N MET A 387 -69.20 52.76 30.13
CA MET A 387 -68.84 54.17 30.02
C MET A 387 -67.37 54.39 30.39
N VAL A 388 -66.65 55.13 29.53
CA VAL A 388 -65.25 55.48 29.70
C VAL A 388 -65.13 56.92 30.20
N ASN A 389 -64.25 57.14 31.18
CA ASN A 389 -63.92 58.48 31.70
C ASN A 389 -62.40 58.59 31.88
N ILE A 390 -61.71 59.12 30.86
CA ILE A 390 -60.25 59.19 30.84
C ILE A 390 -59.74 60.38 30.01
N LYS A 391 -58.62 60.96 30.45
CA LYS A 391 -57.88 62.03 29.76
C LYS A 391 -56.44 61.59 29.54
N LEU A 392 -56.03 61.52 28.27
CA LEU A 392 -54.69 61.08 27.88
C LEU A 392 -54.05 62.13 26.98
N ARG A 393 -52.73 62.28 27.05
CA ARG A 393 -51.96 63.26 26.27
C ARG A 393 -50.67 62.63 25.77
N LYS A 394 -50.35 62.85 24.49
CA LYS A 394 -49.10 62.44 23.84
C LYS A 394 -48.75 60.98 24.10
N LEU A 395 -49.69 60.09 23.78
CA LEU A 395 -49.50 58.65 23.91
C LEU A 395 -49.69 57.97 22.56
N ASN A 396 -49.06 56.81 22.43
CA ASN A 396 -49.20 55.96 21.26
C ASN A 396 -50.57 55.28 21.29
N LEU A 397 -51.13 54.94 20.13
CA LEU A 397 -52.45 54.34 19.99
C LEU A 397 -52.60 53.06 20.83
N ASP A 398 -51.55 52.23 20.89
CA ASP A 398 -51.48 51.02 21.75
C ASP A 398 -51.73 51.34 23.23
N ARG A 399 -51.03 52.36 23.76
CA ARG A 399 -51.17 52.78 25.15
C ARG A 399 -52.56 53.35 25.42
N ILE A 400 -53.09 54.15 24.51
CA ILE A 400 -54.43 54.73 24.63
C ILE A 400 -55.48 53.62 24.70
N LEU A 401 -55.42 52.64 23.78
CA LEU A 401 -56.36 51.53 23.76
C LEU A 401 -56.25 50.69 25.03
N SER A 402 -55.03 50.39 25.50
CA SER A 402 -54.81 49.63 26.74
C SER A 402 -55.46 50.27 27.98
N PHE A 403 -55.37 51.60 28.13
CA PHE A 403 -55.97 52.30 29.27
C PHE A 403 -57.50 52.34 29.18
N VAL A 404 -58.03 52.53 27.97
CA VAL A 404 -59.47 52.54 27.71
C VAL A 404 -60.07 51.17 28.01
N THR A 405 -59.48 50.08 27.50
CA THR A 405 -60.01 48.73 27.71
C THR A 405 -59.85 48.26 29.16
N GLN A 406 -58.75 48.64 29.83
CA GLN A 406 -58.53 48.32 31.25
C GLN A 406 -59.56 48.98 32.17
N GLN A 407 -59.98 50.22 31.89
CA GLN A 407 -60.98 50.93 32.71
C GLN A 407 -62.33 50.22 32.75
N VAL A 408 -62.68 49.50 31.69
CA VAL A 408 -64.00 48.88 31.48
C VAL A 408 -63.98 47.35 31.60
N ASN A 409 -62.85 46.75 31.98
CA ASN A 409 -62.63 45.31 32.09
C ASN A 409 -62.76 44.56 30.74
N PHE A 410 -62.20 45.16 29.70
CA PHE A 410 -62.04 44.58 28.37
C PHE A 410 -60.55 44.34 28.09
N SER A 411 -60.27 43.36 27.24
CA SER A 411 -58.94 43.12 26.68
C SER A 411 -58.97 43.35 25.17
N TYR A 412 -57.84 43.76 24.61
CA TYR A 412 -57.66 43.81 23.17
C TYR A 412 -56.58 42.80 22.73
N ASP A 413 -56.74 42.26 21.54
CA ASP A 413 -55.78 41.37 20.88
C ASP A 413 -55.43 41.93 19.50
N VAL A 414 -54.15 41.88 19.15
CA VAL A 414 -53.63 42.43 17.88
C VAL A 414 -53.50 41.28 16.88
N GLY A 415 -54.48 41.16 15.99
CA GLY A 415 -54.47 40.20 14.89
C GLY A 415 -53.67 40.69 13.69
N GLU A 416 -53.60 39.85 12.65
CA GLU A 416 -52.88 40.17 11.41
C GLU A 416 -53.50 41.32 10.61
N ASP A 417 -54.84 41.45 10.64
CA ASP A 417 -55.59 42.44 9.85
C ASP A 417 -56.36 43.48 10.69
N ALA A 418 -56.66 43.16 11.96
CA ALA A 418 -57.46 44.01 12.84
C ALA A 418 -57.14 43.78 14.32
N VAL A 419 -57.37 44.82 15.11
CA VAL A 419 -57.33 44.78 16.57
C VAL A 419 -58.72 44.44 17.07
N THR A 420 -58.86 43.34 17.79
CA THR A 420 -60.15 42.91 18.35
C THR A 420 -60.23 43.28 19.81
N VAL A 421 -61.36 43.86 20.25
CA VAL A 421 -61.62 44.26 21.63
C VAL A 421 -62.77 43.42 22.15
N ALA A 422 -62.56 42.66 23.23
CA ALA A 422 -63.55 41.75 23.79
C ALA A 422 -63.63 41.88 25.33
N PRO A 423 -64.77 41.56 25.97
CA PRO A 423 -64.84 41.44 27.42
C PRO A 423 -63.78 40.45 27.89
N SER A 424 -63.04 40.79 28.95
CA SER A 424 -62.14 39.81 29.55
C SER A 424 -63.01 38.71 30.18
N GLY A 425 -63.11 37.55 29.53
CA GLY A 425 -63.85 36.41 30.06
C GLY A 425 -63.16 35.91 31.32
N ASP A 426 -63.69 36.29 32.50
CA ASP A 426 -63.97 35.38 33.61
C ASP A 426 -64.51 36.11 34.86
N VAL A 427 -65.18 35.29 35.67
CA VAL A 427 -65.90 35.54 36.93
C VAL A 427 -65.23 36.59 37.84
N PRO A 428 -66.01 37.48 38.50
CA PRO A 428 -65.46 38.42 39.47
C PRO A 428 -64.70 37.69 40.59
N GLY A 429 -63.37 37.77 40.57
CA GLY A 429 -62.47 37.32 41.65
C GLY A 429 -61.64 36.05 41.38
N GLY A 430 -61.77 35.38 40.24
CA GLY A 430 -60.88 34.28 39.83
C GLY A 430 -59.84 34.77 38.82
N ILE A 431 -58.57 34.43 38.99
CA ILE A 431 -57.59 34.57 37.91
C ILE A 431 -57.89 33.50 36.85
N ALA A 432 -58.10 33.90 35.60
CA ALA A 432 -58.23 32.98 34.47
C ALA A 432 -56.98 32.08 34.39
N SER A 433 -57.12 30.81 34.76
CA SER A 433 -56.06 29.81 34.69
C SER A 433 -56.19 28.97 33.43
N ILE A 434 -55.05 28.73 32.77
CA ILE A 434 -54.96 27.98 31.52
C ILE A 434 -53.94 26.86 31.76
N THR A 435 -54.17 25.69 31.18
CA THR A 435 -53.21 24.59 31.19
C THR A 435 -52.38 24.61 29.90
N GLU A 436 -51.06 24.60 30.04
CA GLU A 436 -50.11 24.62 28.91
C GLU A 436 -49.03 23.54 29.11
N PHE A 437 -48.54 23.01 27.99
CA PHE A 437 -47.49 21.98 27.92
C PHE A 437 -46.18 22.63 27.51
N PHE A 438 -45.12 22.43 28.30
CA PHE A 438 -43.77 22.87 27.93
C PHE A 438 -42.85 21.66 27.76
N PRO A 439 -42.25 21.46 26.57
CA PRO A 439 -41.22 20.45 26.39
C PRO A 439 -39.96 20.86 27.16
N ILE A 440 -39.32 19.92 27.85
CA ILE A 440 -38.09 20.18 28.61
C ILE A 440 -37.12 19.01 28.48
N SER A 441 -35.86 19.30 28.17
CA SER A 441 -34.83 18.26 28.12
C SER A 441 -34.44 17.79 29.53
N ARG A 442 -33.97 16.54 29.64
CA ARG A 442 -33.42 16.03 30.91
C ARG A 442 -32.22 16.84 31.40
N ALA A 443 -31.38 17.33 30.49
CA ALA A 443 -30.22 18.16 30.83
C ALA A 443 -30.64 19.47 31.48
N THR A 444 -31.72 20.09 30.97
CA THR A 444 -32.30 21.31 31.55
C THR A 444 -32.82 21.05 32.96
N ILE A 445 -33.46 19.91 33.23
CA ILE A 445 -33.95 19.57 34.57
C ILE A 445 -32.79 19.49 35.57
N ILE A 446 -31.73 18.76 35.25
CA ILE A 446 -30.54 18.63 36.10
C ILE A 446 -29.96 20.01 36.44
N ARG A 447 -29.93 20.91 35.45
CA ARG A 447 -29.42 22.28 35.63
C ARG A 447 -30.32 23.14 36.52
N LEU A 448 -31.65 22.92 36.48
CA LEU A 448 -32.64 23.69 37.25
C LEU A 448 -32.82 23.17 38.69
N THR A 449 -32.77 21.86 38.88
CA THR A 449 -33.06 21.21 40.17
C THR A 449 -31.80 20.77 40.91
N GLY A 450 -30.68 20.59 40.20
CA GLY A 450 -29.46 19.97 40.74
C GLY A 450 -29.60 18.46 40.97
N ILE A 451 -30.73 17.85 40.59
CA ILE A 451 -31.01 16.43 40.80
C ILE A 451 -30.61 15.69 39.52
N SER A 452 -29.47 15.01 39.56
CA SER A 452 -29.09 14.00 38.57
C SER A 452 -29.82 12.68 38.85
N ASP A 453 -30.07 11.88 37.80
CA ASP A 453 -30.54 10.49 37.93
C ASP A 453 -29.48 9.57 38.58
N GLU A 454 -28.31 10.12 38.92
CA GLU A 454 -27.15 9.42 39.43
C GLU A 454 -27.04 9.62 40.95
N SER A 455 -28.09 9.23 41.66
CA SER A 455 -27.99 8.87 43.07
C SER A 455 -27.54 7.42 43.17
N GLY A 456 -26.24 7.20 42.98
CA GLY A 456 -25.63 5.88 43.09
C GLY A 456 -24.23 5.87 42.49
N ILE A 457 -23.24 6.18 43.33
CA ILE A 457 -21.79 5.89 43.30
C ILE A 457 -21.07 7.15 43.81
N SER A 458 -21.22 7.45 45.11
CA SER A 458 -20.14 8.09 45.84
C SER A 458 -19.17 6.98 46.26
N SER A 459 -18.23 6.66 45.37
CA SER A 459 -17.06 5.84 45.74
C SER A 459 -16.09 6.73 46.54
N GLY A 460 -16.44 7.01 47.80
CA GLY A 460 -15.44 7.34 48.81
C GLY A 460 -14.81 6.02 49.30
N PRO A 461 -13.58 6.04 49.84
CA PRO A 461 -12.93 4.83 50.35
C PRO A 461 -13.84 4.14 51.37
N VAL A 462 -14.33 2.95 51.03
CA VAL A 462 -15.15 2.14 51.94
C VAL A 462 -14.18 1.46 52.91
N ASP A 463 -14.22 1.87 54.18
CA ASP A 463 -13.48 1.20 55.26
C ASP A 463 -13.97 -0.26 55.38
N PRO A 464 -13.10 -1.27 55.15
CA PRO A 464 -13.48 -2.67 55.18
C PRO A 464 -13.85 -3.20 56.58
N PHE A 465 -13.76 -2.38 57.63
CA PHE A 465 -14.13 -2.73 59.01
C PHE A 465 -15.41 -2.07 59.52
N ALA A 466 -16.14 -1.32 58.69
CA ALA A 466 -17.41 -0.73 59.08
C ALA A 466 -18.55 -1.79 59.14
N ALA A 467 -19.23 -1.86 60.28
CA ALA A 467 -20.33 -2.80 60.51
C ALA A 467 -21.51 -2.56 59.55
N PRO A 468 -22.24 -3.62 59.12
CA PRO A 468 -23.29 -3.51 58.13
C PRO A 468 -24.46 -2.69 58.68
N VAL A 469 -24.64 -1.48 58.16
CA VAL A 469 -25.87 -0.71 58.35
C VAL A 469 -26.91 -1.24 57.37
N ALA A 470 -28.11 -1.54 57.89
CA ALA A 470 -29.22 -2.06 57.11
C ALA A 470 -29.57 -1.09 55.97
N ALA A 471 -29.57 -1.63 54.75
CA ALA A 471 -30.03 -0.94 53.56
C ALA A 471 -31.52 -0.59 53.69
N SER A 472 -31.83 0.67 54.02
CA SER A 472 -33.09 1.28 53.65
C SER A 472 -33.06 1.52 52.15
N GLY A 473 -34.03 0.95 51.43
CA GLY A 473 -34.07 0.86 49.98
C GLY A 473 -33.79 2.18 49.24
N GLY A 474 -33.00 2.07 48.18
CA GLY A 474 -32.79 3.13 47.21
C GLY A 474 -34.12 3.54 46.59
N GLY A 475 -34.54 4.78 46.88
CA GLY A 475 -35.56 5.46 46.11
C GLY A 475 -34.94 5.86 44.78
N ALA A 476 -35.42 5.28 43.68
CA ALA A 476 -35.37 5.98 42.41
C ALA A 476 -36.01 7.35 42.64
N SER A 477 -35.34 8.45 42.27
CA SER A 477 -35.94 9.78 42.38
C SER A 477 -37.30 9.75 41.69
N SER A 478 -38.39 9.82 42.45
CA SER A 478 -39.72 9.69 41.89
C SER A 478 -40.00 10.90 41.00
N SER A 479 -40.84 10.74 39.98
CA SER A 479 -41.34 11.87 39.18
C SER A 479 -41.83 13.02 40.07
N ASP A 480 -42.33 12.68 41.25
CA ASP A 480 -42.84 13.59 42.26
C ASP A 480 -41.73 14.47 42.87
N GLU A 481 -40.55 13.91 43.19
CA GLU A 481 -39.41 14.69 43.70
C GLU A 481 -38.93 15.74 42.69
N LYS A 482 -38.84 15.35 41.41
CA LYS A 482 -38.49 16.27 40.32
C LYS A 482 -39.57 17.32 40.12
N SER A 483 -40.85 16.94 40.22
CA SER A 483 -41.97 17.87 40.11
C SER A 483 -41.97 18.92 41.22
N GLU A 484 -41.66 18.52 42.46
CA GLU A 484 -41.60 19.43 43.60
C GLU A 484 -40.36 20.34 43.54
N ALA A 485 -39.21 19.82 43.10
CA ALA A 485 -38.01 20.63 42.87
C ALA A 485 -38.20 21.68 41.77
N LEU A 486 -38.87 21.30 40.67
CA LEU A 486 -39.25 22.23 39.60
C LEU A 486 -40.24 23.28 40.11
N LYS A 487 -41.27 22.86 40.86
CA LYS A 487 -42.23 23.77 41.49
C LYS A 487 -41.54 24.77 42.41
N ALA A 488 -40.64 24.31 43.30
CA ALA A 488 -39.86 25.17 44.19
C ALA A 488 -38.97 26.15 43.42
N PHE A 489 -38.33 25.72 42.33
CA PHE A 489 -37.55 26.58 41.45
C PHE A 489 -38.41 27.70 40.84
N PHE A 490 -39.56 27.37 40.25
CA PHE A 490 -40.46 28.36 39.64
C PHE A 490 -41.12 29.29 40.68
N GLN A 491 -41.38 28.81 41.91
CA GLN A 491 -41.79 29.67 43.03
C GLN A 491 -40.72 30.71 43.36
N ARG A 492 -39.44 30.30 43.45
CA ARG A 492 -38.31 31.23 43.64
C ARG A 492 -38.14 32.20 42.48
N ALA A 493 -38.48 31.78 41.26
CA ALA A 493 -38.48 32.62 40.06
C ALA A 493 -39.73 33.53 39.94
N GLY A 494 -40.61 33.55 40.94
CA GLY A 494 -41.76 34.46 41.03
C GLY A 494 -43.06 33.94 40.43
N VAL A 495 -43.24 32.62 40.31
CA VAL A 495 -44.51 31.98 39.93
C VAL A 495 -45.14 31.33 41.17
N ASN A 496 -46.20 31.93 41.70
CA ASN A 496 -46.84 31.41 42.90
C ASN A 496 -47.81 30.26 42.56
N PHE A 497 -47.58 29.08 43.14
CA PHE A 497 -48.47 27.91 43.02
C PHE A 497 -49.41 27.73 44.21
N GLU A 498 -49.35 28.60 45.23
CA GLU A 498 -50.24 28.57 46.41
C GLU A 498 -51.64 29.18 46.14
N VAL A 499 -51.99 29.37 44.86
CA VAL A 499 -53.28 29.95 44.45
C VAL A 499 -54.24 28.83 44.05
N PRO A 500 -55.52 28.88 44.45
CA PRO A 500 -56.50 27.87 44.06
C PRO A 500 -56.56 27.69 42.53
N GLY A 501 -56.41 26.45 42.07
CA GLY A 501 -56.43 26.11 40.63
C GLY A 501 -55.07 26.15 39.93
N ALA A 502 -53.98 26.46 40.64
CA ALA A 502 -52.62 26.35 40.11
C ALA A 502 -52.04 24.93 40.31
N SER A 503 -51.40 24.36 39.29
CA SER A 503 -50.71 23.08 39.40
C SER A 503 -49.51 22.97 38.46
N LEU A 504 -48.56 22.11 38.81
CA LEU A 504 -47.44 21.71 37.98
C LEU A 504 -47.27 20.20 38.11
N ALA A 505 -47.20 19.50 36.98
CA ALA A 505 -46.90 18.08 36.90
C ALA A 505 -45.77 17.85 35.89
N PHE A 506 -44.99 16.78 36.09
CA PHE A 506 -43.91 16.38 35.21
C PHE A 506 -44.14 14.94 34.72
N ASP A 507 -44.11 14.77 33.40
CA ASP A 507 -44.42 13.52 32.69
C ASP A 507 -43.15 12.80 32.16
N GLY A 508 -41.94 13.29 32.51
CA GLY A 508 -40.67 12.72 32.05
C GLY A 508 -40.05 13.45 30.84
N GLU A 509 -40.87 13.97 29.94
CA GLU A 509 -40.44 14.73 28.74
C GLU A 509 -40.99 16.17 28.72
N GLN A 510 -42.12 16.40 29.37
CA GLN A 510 -42.83 17.66 29.37
C GLN A 510 -43.30 18.02 30.78
N ILE A 511 -43.41 19.33 31.04
CA ILE A 511 -44.12 19.84 32.21
C ILE A 511 -45.51 20.33 31.80
N ILE A 512 -46.50 19.94 32.59
CA ILE A 512 -47.90 20.34 32.42
C ILE A 512 -48.20 21.35 33.51
N VAL A 513 -48.51 22.58 33.13
CA VAL A 513 -48.65 23.69 34.08
C VAL A 513 -50.01 24.33 33.93
N THR A 514 -50.77 24.42 35.03
CA THR A 514 -52.02 25.18 35.10
C THR A 514 -51.78 26.44 35.88
N GLN A 515 -51.87 27.61 35.22
CA GLN A 515 -51.61 28.91 35.85
C GLN A 515 -52.16 30.08 34.99
N SER A 516 -52.15 31.31 35.52
CA SER A 516 -52.48 32.52 34.74
C SER A 516 -51.55 32.72 33.52
N ARG A 517 -52.09 33.25 32.42
CA ARG A 517 -51.36 33.48 31.15
C ARG A 517 -50.04 34.24 31.35
N ARG A 518 -50.03 35.27 32.20
CA ARG A 518 -48.83 36.06 32.52
C ARG A 518 -47.71 35.22 33.13
N ASN A 519 -48.05 34.27 34.01
CA ASN A 519 -47.08 33.40 34.65
C ASN A 519 -46.61 32.29 33.68
N LEU A 520 -47.48 31.80 32.80
CA LEU A 520 -47.10 30.86 31.73
C LEU A 520 -46.08 31.50 30.77
N GLU A 521 -46.29 32.75 30.36
CA GLU A 521 -45.32 33.51 29.55
C GLU A 521 -43.98 33.72 30.27
N ARG A 522 -44.01 33.98 31.59
CA ARG A 522 -42.80 34.08 32.41
C ARG A 522 -42.06 32.74 32.45
N MET A 523 -42.77 31.64 32.68
CA MET A 523 -42.17 30.29 32.66
C MET A 523 -41.57 29.97 31.29
N ARG A 524 -42.27 30.32 30.20
CA ARG A 524 -41.75 30.18 28.83
C ARG A 524 -40.44 30.93 28.64
N THR A 525 -40.35 32.16 29.13
CA THR A 525 -39.14 32.98 29.04
C THR A 525 -37.98 32.36 29.83
N ILE A 526 -38.26 31.89 31.05
CA ILE A 526 -37.26 31.21 31.89
C ILE A 526 -36.76 29.95 31.18
N LEU A 527 -37.67 29.06 30.77
CA LEU A 527 -37.31 27.81 30.10
C LEU A 527 -36.52 28.03 28.82
N ARG A 528 -36.84 29.07 28.04
CA ARG A 528 -36.09 29.43 26.83
C ARG A 528 -34.62 29.75 27.14
N ASN A 529 -34.33 30.39 28.28
CA ASN A 529 -32.96 30.71 28.69
C ASN A 529 -32.18 29.49 29.20
N TYR A 530 -32.86 28.45 29.69
CA TYR A 530 -32.22 27.23 30.22
C TYR A 530 -32.25 26.04 29.24
N ASN A 531 -32.90 26.18 28.08
CA ASN A 531 -32.94 25.15 27.05
C ASN A 531 -31.59 25.01 26.29
N GLU A 532 -30.65 25.92 26.50
CA GLU A 532 -29.32 25.81 25.90
C GLU A 532 -28.51 24.73 26.64
N VAL A 533 -28.30 23.61 25.95
CA VAL A 533 -27.43 22.53 26.41
C VAL A 533 -26.06 22.76 25.79
N LYS A 534 -25.08 23.12 26.63
CA LYS A 534 -23.68 23.25 26.20
C LYS A 534 -22.98 21.90 26.37
N GLN A 535 -22.39 21.42 25.28
CA GLN A 535 -21.52 20.26 25.24
C GLN A 535 -20.09 20.75 25.09
N VAL A 536 -19.17 20.15 25.85
CA VAL A 536 -17.74 20.47 25.79
C VAL A 536 -16.93 19.23 25.47
N GLU A 537 -15.89 19.42 24.68
CA GLU A 537 -14.86 18.42 24.46
C GLU A 537 -13.69 18.76 25.38
N ILE A 538 -13.27 17.79 26.19
CA ILE A 538 -12.08 17.91 27.03
C ILE A 538 -11.04 16.93 26.51
N GLU A 539 -9.84 17.46 26.31
CA GLU A 539 -8.66 16.73 25.91
C GLU A 539 -7.56 16.97 26.94
N ALA A 540 -7.01 15.90 27.52
CA ALA A 540 -5.81 15.97 28.35
C ALA A 540 -4.64 15.44 27.54
N LYS A 541 -3.50 16.16 27.50
CA LYS A 541 -2.29 15.75 26.78
C LYS A 541 -1.18 15.46 27.77
N PHE A 542 -0.68 14.23 27.75
CA PHE A 542 0.51 13.78 28.46
C PHE A 542 1.63 13.61 27.45
N LEU A 543 2.79 14.18 27.76
CA LEU A 543 3.98 14.11 26.92
C LEU A 543 5.17 13.80 27.82
N GLU A 544 5.86 12.73 27.49
CA GLU A 544 7.08 12.29 28.12
C GLU A 544 8.16 12.18 27.05
N VAL A 545 9.28 12.86 27.31
CA VAL A 545 10.42 12.90 26.40
C VAL A 545 11.64 12.46 27.18
N ALA A 546 12.09 11.24 26.89
CA ALA A 546 13.34 10.71 27.39
C ALA A 546 14.42 10.84 26.32
N GLN A 547 15.58 11.35 26.69
CA GLN A 547 16.76 11.40 25.82
C GLN A 547 17.97 10.89 26.58
N ASN A 548 18.55 9.81 26.07
CA ASN A 548 19.65 9.09 26.67
C ASN A 548 20.84 9.11 25.69
N ASP A 549 21.97 9.64 26.12
CA ASP A 549 23.22 9.71 25.33
C ASP A 549 24.32 9.00 26.12
N LEU A 550 24.95 8.00 25.50
CA LEU A 550 26.03 7.21 26.07
C LEU A 550 27.23 7.26 25.14
N ASP A 551 28.32 7.85 25.61
CA ASP A 551 29.62 7.78 24.99
C ASP A 551 30.62 7.14 25.97
N GLN A 552 31.23 6.02 25.57
CA GLN A 552 32.28 5.33 26.29
C GLN A 552 33.49 5.10 25.38
N LEU A 553 34.68 5.37 25.91
CA LEU A 553 35.96 4.93 25.33
C LEU A 553 36.83 4.41 26.47
N GLY A 554 37.26 3.15 26.39
CA GLY A 554 38.07 2.44 27.37
C GLY A 554 39.19 1.65 26.70
N PHE A 555 40.24 1.41 27.47
CA PHE A 555 41.41 0.65 27.03
C PHE A 555 41.76 -0.36 28.12
N ASP A 556 41.83 -1.63 27.75
CA ASP A 556 42.22 -2.73 28.63
C ASP A 556 43.49 -3.36 28.08
N TRP A 557 44.47 -3.63 28.94
CA TRP A 557 45.68 -4.31 28.51
C TRP A 557 46.29 -5.19 29.59
N THR A 558 46.83 -6.33 29.18
CA THR A 558 47.48 -7.29 30.05
C THR A 558 48.78 -7.75 29.41
N LEU A 559 49.89 -7.58 30.11
CA LEU A 559 51.20 -8.08 29.72
C LEU A 559 51.52 -9.34 30.53
N THR A 560 51.71 -10.46 29.85
CA THR A 560 52.08 -11.74 30.46
C THR A 560 53.49 -12.16 30.08
N ASN A 561 54.10 -13.04 30.87
CA ASN A 561 55.30 -13.79 30.52
C ASN A 561 55.04 -15.27 30.87
N GLY A 562 54.81 -16.09 29.84
CA GLY A 562 54.19 -17.40 30.01
C GLY A 562 52.82 -17.27 30.70
N ASP A 563 52.63 -18.02 31.79
CA ASP A 563 51.38 -18.01 32.57
C ASP A 563 51.31 -16.88 33.62
N ASN A 564 52.39 -16.11 33.81
CA ASN A 564 52.44 -15.06 34.83
C ASN A 564 52.02 -13.71 34.25
N VAL A 565 51.05 -13.05 34.90
CA VAL A 565 50.72 -11.64 34.61
C VAL A 565 51.80 -10.74 35.21
N VAL A 566 52.47 -9.98 34.35
CA VAL A 566 53.58 -9.08 34.73
C VAL A 566 53.06 -7.69 35.04
N ALA A 567 52.13 -7.19 34.23
CA ALA A 567 51.46 -5.92 34.44
C ALA A 567 50.10 -5.94 33.74
N GLN A 568 49.10 -5.25 34.31
CA GLN A 568 47.78 -5.15 33.72
C GLN A 568 47.13 -3.81 34.04
N PHE A 569 46.26 -3.35 33.15
CA PHE A 569 45.37 -2.23 33.33
C PHE A 569 44.00 -2.63 32.76
N ASN A 570 43.10 -2.98 33.66
CA ASN A 570 41.74 -3.42 33.33
C ASN A 570 40.77 -2.58 34.17
N PRO A 571 40.50 -1.31 33.80
CA PRO A 571 39.49 -0.49 34.46
C PRO A 571 38.11 -1.15 34.33
N ARG A 572 37.27 -1.02 35.36
CA ARG A 572 35.85 -1.41 35.26
C ARG A 572 35.20 -0.61 34.12
N ASN A 573 34.57 -1.29 33.18
CA ASN A 573 33.78 -0.63 32.14
C ASN A 573 32.48 -0.08 32.76
N LEU A 574 31.74 0.81 32.07
CA LEU A 574 30.49 1.37 32.61
C LEU A 574 29.44 0.29 32.94
N GLN A 575 29.43 -0.80 32.16
CA GLN A 575 28.58 -1.96 32.39
C GLN A 575 28.91 -2.65 33.74
N ASP A 576 30.18 -2.81 34.11
CA ASP A 576 30.63 -3.41 35.37
C ASP A 576 30.52 -2.43 36.56
N ALA A 577 30.48 -1.12 36.29
CA ALA A 577 30.37 -0.10 37.31
C ALA A 577 28.93 0.18 37.75
N PHE A 578 27.96 0.00 36.85
CA PHE A 578 26.54 0.27 37.07
C PHE A 578 25.63 -0.95 36.82
N GLY A 579 26.15 -2.04 36.26
CA GLY A 579 25.46 -3.30 36.13
C GLY A 579 25.35 -4.03 37.47
N VAL A 580 24.39 -4.96 37.53
CA VAL A 580 24.23 -5.84 38.69
C VAL A 580 25.42 -6.80 38.70
N ASP A 581 26.24 -6.77 39.76
CA ASP A 581 27.39 -7.69 39.92
C ASP A 581 26.90 -9.14 39.74
N GLU A 582 27.45 -9.89 38.78
CA GLU A 582 27.11 -11.31 38.54
C GLU A 582 27.31 -12.17 39.81
N ASP A 583 28.20 -11.75 40.71
CA ASP A 583 28.40 -12.41 42.01
C ASP A 583 27.22 -12.23 42.99
N SER A 584 26.34 -11.26 42.77
CA SER A 584 25.21 -10.93 43.64
C SER A 584 23.84 -11.40 43.15
N SER A 585 23.69 -11.64 41.83
CA SER A 585 22.41 -12.01 41.19
C SER A 585 22.46 -13.29 40.34
N THR A 586 23.40 -14.21 40.61
CA THR A 586 23.45 -15.53 39.95
C THR A 586 22.93 -16.64 40.86
N ILE A 587 22.20 -17.59 40.28
CA ILE A 587 21.98 -18.90 40.91
C ILE A 587 23.25 -19.72 40.67
N SER A 588 24.02 -19.97 41.73
CA SER A 588 25.21 -20.82 41.68
C SER A 588 24.84 -22.27 42.01
N ILE A 589 24.95 -23.15 41.03
CA ILE A 589 24.85 -24.60 41.21
C ILE A 589 26.28 -25.14 41.34
N ASP A 590 26.68 -25.50 42.56
CA ASP A 590 27.97 -26.15 42.83
C ASP A 590 27.73 -27.64 43.08
N SER A 591 28.11 -28.48 42.11
CA SER A 591 28.07 -29.94 42.27
C SER A 591 29.45 -30.43 42.69
N PRO A 592 29.59 -31.10 43.84
CA PRO A 592 30.89 -31.60 44.28
C PRO A 592 31.37 -32.74 43.36
N ARG A 593 32.70 -32.82 43.17
CA ARG A 593 33.32 -33.93 42.44
C ARG A 593 32.93 -35.26 43.08
N ARG A 594 32.38 -36.18 42.28
CA ARG A 594 31.94 -37.50 42.74
C ARG A 594 32.73 -38.58 42.03
N GLU A 595 33.37 -39.45 42.80
CA GLU A 595 34.06 -40.64 42.29
C GLU A 595 33.25 -41.86 42.69
N GLU A 596 32.82 -42.64 41.71
CA GLU A 596 32.01 -43.84 41.93
C GLU A 596 32.68 -45.03 41.25
N THR A 597 33.12 -46.00 42.06
CA THR A 597 33.74 -47.23 41.58
C THR A 597 32.71 -48.33 41.44
N ASN A 598 32.55 -48.86 40.24
CA ASN A 598 31.65 -49.99 40.00
C ASN A 598 32.22 -51.25 40.66
N PRO A 599 31.52 -51.86 41.63
CA PRO A 599 32.05 -52.99 42.40
C PRO A 599 32.18 -54.28 41.58
N ASN A 600 31.48 -54.40 40.45
CA ASN A 600 31.52 -55.60 39.61
C ASN A 600 32.60 -55.55 38.53
N THR A 601 33.08 -54.36 38.15
CA THR A 601 34.09 -54.18 37.09
C THR A 601 35.37 -53.49 37.57
N GLY A 602 35.39 -52.91 38.77
CA GLY A 602 36.53 -52.18 39.34
C GLY A 602 36.83 -50.83 38.67
N VAL A 603 36.03 -50.43 37.67
CA VAL A 603 36.20 -49.17 36.95
C VAL A 603 35.66 -48.03 37.82
N THR A 604 36.48 -47.00 38.04
CA THR A 604 36.09 -45.77 38.74
C THR A 604 35.70 -44.71 37.73
N THR A 605 34.43 -44.29 37.80
CA THR A 605 33.94 -43.15 37.02
C THR A 605 34.06 -41.91 37.88
N VAL A 606 34.79 -40.91 37.39
CA VAL A 606 34.94 -39.63 38.07
C VAL A 606 34.12 -38.59 37.33
N THR A 607 33.15 -38.01 38.02
CA THR A 607 32.40 -36.85 37.55
C THR A 607 32.99 -35.61 38.23
N ASP A 608 33.60 -34.74 37.44
CA ASP A 608 34.22 -33.50 37.93
C ASP A 608 33.19 -32.53 38.52
N ALA A 609 33.67 -31.66 39.41
CA ALA A 609 32.83 -30.64 40.01
C ALA A 609 32.35 -29.65 38.94
N VAL A 610 31.05 -29.38 38.91
CA VAL A 610 30.45 -28.39 37.99
C VAL A 610 30.09 -27.17 38.82
N LYS A 611 30.67 -26.03 38.46
CA LYS A 611 30.25 -24.71 38.94
C LYS A 611 29.52 -24.02 37.81
N GLU A 612 28.20 -24.05 37.86
CA GLU A 612 27.34 -23.39 36.88
C GLU A 612 26.68 -22.18 37.53
N ARG A 613 26.90 -21.00 36.96
CA ARG A 613 26.25 -19.76 37.38
C ARG A 613 25.22 -19.40 36.35
N ILE A 614 23.95 -19.38 36.77
CA ILE A 614 22.84 -18.94 35.93
C ILE A 614 22.54 -17.49 36.32
N PRO A 615 22.76 -16.51 35.43
CA PRO A 615 22.47 -15.12 35.73
C PRO A 615 20.96 -14.88 35.81
N VAL A 616 20.52 -14.16 36.84
CA VAL A 616 19.16 -13.62 36.96
C VAL A 616 19.24 -12.15 36.60
N ASN A 617 18.99 -11.84 35.34
CA ASN A 617 18.94 -10.46 34.87
C ASN A 617 17.60 -9.83 35.31
N PRO A 618 17.59 -8.62 35.89
CA PRO A 618 16.36 -7.88 36.09
C PRO A 618 15.72 -7.54 34.73
N PRO A 619 14.41 -7.28 34.68
CA PRO A 619 13.76 -6.78 33.47
C PRO A 619 14.37 -5.45 33.02
N GLU A 620 14.51 -5.25 31.71
CA GLU A 620 15.05 -4.02 31.13
C GLU A 620 13.95 -2.95 31.01
N GLN A 621 14.05 -1.85 31.78
CA GLN A 621 13.14 -0.72 31.64
C GLN A 621 13.48 0.13 30.40
N PRO A 622 12.47 0.62 29.64
CA PRO A 622 12.69 1.46 28.46
C PRO A 622 13.44 2.77 28.74
N ASP A 623 13.33 3.29 29.96
CA ASP A 623 13.86 4.60 30.38
C ASP A 623 15.28 4.56 30.93
N ILE A 624 15.83 3.38 31.20
CA ILE A 624 17.21 3.25 31.66
C ILE A 624 18.17 3.48 30.49
N LEU A 625 19.27 4.18 30.78
CA LEU A 625 20.41 4.32 29.86
C LEU A 625 20.95 2.92 29.52
N ASP A 626 20.62 2.35 28.35
CA ASP A 626 21.20 1.05 27.97
C ASP A 626 22.72 1.19 27.78
N LEU A 627 23.43 0.52 28.68
CA LEU A 627 24.87 0.54 28.91
C LEU A 627 25.66 -0.30 27.88
N GLY A 628 25.01 -0.81 26.84
CA GLY A 628 25.64 -1.64 25.81
C GLY A 628 25.89 -3.07 26.26
N VAL A 629 24.97 -3.65 27.03
CA VAL A 629 25.07 -5.05 27.53
C VAL A 629 25.22 -6.00 26.33
N GLY A 630 26.34 -6.71 26.23
CA GLY A 630 26.63 -7.64 25.13
C GLY A 630 27.39 -7.05 23.94
N VAL A 631 27.81 -5.78 23.99
CA VAL A 631 28.77 -5.23 23.02
C VAL A 631 30.12 -5.93 23.25
N VAL A 632 30.41 -6.91 22.38
CA VAL A 632 31.67 -7.65 22.37
C VAL A 632 32.81 -6.64 22.16
N SER A 633 33.69 -6.49 23.15
CA SER A 633 34.97 -5.83 22.94
C SER A 633 35.66 -6.57 21.79
N THR A 634 35.91 -5.87 20.69
CA THR A 634 36.32 -6.46 19.40
C THR A 634 37.74 -7.00 19.38
N PHE A 635 38.37 -7.09 20.56
CA PHE A 635 39.56 -7.88 20.80
C PHE A 635 39.18 -9.08 21.68
N ALA A 636 38.21 -9.86 21.21
CA ALA A 636 37.99 -11.18 21.75
C ALA A 636 39.27 -11.99 21.56
N LYS A 637 39.64 -12.69 22.63
CA LYS A 637 40.79 -13.57 22.82
C LYS A 637 40.78 -14.77 21.85
N THR A 638 40.70 -14.55 20.54
CA THR A 638 40.81 -15.60 19.52
C THR A 638 42.29 -15.93 19.31
N GLY A 639 42.96 -16.38 20.38
CA GLY A 639 44.20 -17.19 20.38
C GLY A 639 45.38 -16.82 19.48
N THR A 640 45.38 -15.69 18.77
CA THR A 640 46.23 -15.50 17.57
C THR A 640 46.84 -14.11 17.46
N GLN A 641 46.36 -13.11 18.20
CA GLN A 641 46.81 -11.71 18.04
C GLN A 641 47.33 -11.10 19.35
N ALA A 642 48.05 -11.88 20.18
CA ALA A 642 48.92 -11.31 21.22
C ALA A 642 50.17 -10.73 20.55
N PHE A 643 50.52 -9.48 20.84
CA PHE A 643 51.80 -8.93 20.38
C PHE A 643 52.91 -9.58 21.19
N ARG A 644 53.56 -10.59 20.61
CA ARG A 644 54.69 -11.29 21.23
C ARG A 644 55.97 -10.47 21.09
N MET A 645 56.55 -10.09 22.22
CA MET A 645 57.86 -9.45 22.30
C MET A 645 58.80 -10.32 23.15
N GLY A 646 59.41 -11.32 22.52
CA GLY A 646 60.25 -12.31 23.21
C GLY A 646 59.41 -13.24 24.07
N ASP A 647 59.74 -13.34 25.37
CA ASP A 647 59.00 -14.16 26.36
C ASP A 647 57.74 -13.47 26.88
N TYR A 648 57.46 -12.23 26.44
CA TYR A 648 56.32 -11.44 26.88
C TYR A 648 55.22 -11.37 25.81
N ASP A 649 53.98 -11.58 26.23
CA ASP A 649 52.78 -11.46 25.39
C ASP A 649 51.95 -10.26 25.87
N LEU A 650 51.72 -9.27 25.00
CA LEU A 650 50.83 -8.14 25.26
C LEU A 650 49.45 -8.40 24.64
N ASP A 651 48.44 -8.45 25.50
CA ASP A 651 47.02 -8.42 25.16
C ASP A 651 46.49 -6.99 25.33
N PHE A 652 45.71 -6.52 24.35
CA PHE A 652 45.20 -5.15 24.32
C PHE A 652 43.82 -5.13 23.66
N ALA A 653 42.86 -4.52 24.36
CA ALA A 653 41.51 -4.32 23.90
C ALA A 653 41.12 -2.83 24.00
N ILE A 654 40.38 -2.37 23.00
CA ILE A 654 39.71 -1.06 23.01
C ILE A 654 38.23 -1.31 23.12
N ASN A 655 37.58 -0.66 24.09
CA ASN A 655 36.13 -0.60 24.17
C ASN A 655 35.66 0.79 23.75
N ALA A 656 34.82 0.89 22.72
CA ALA A 656 34.27 2.16 22.26
C ALA A 656 32.78 1.99 21.99
N ILE A 657 31.95 2.73 22.70
CA ILE A 657 30.49 2.73 22.59
C ILE A 657 30.04 4.18 22.39
N SER A 658 29.21 4.43 21.39
CA SER A 658 28.52 5.72 21.22
C SER A 658 27.09 5.42 20.83
N ARG A 659 26.14 5.82 21.66
CA ARG A 659 24.73 5.47 21.52
C ARG A 659 23.85 6.62 21.94
N LYS A 660 22.94 6.98 21.05
CA LYS A 660 21.90 7.98 21.28
C LYS A 660 20.56 7.29 21.19
N THR A 661 19.84 7.24 22.30
CA THR A 661 18.47 6.76 22.37
C THR A 661 17.55 7.90 22.79
N GLY A 662 16.34 7.87 22.24
CA GLY A 662 15.29 8.79 22.64
C GLY A 662 13.97 8.05 22.61
N SER A 663 13.15 8.28 23.62
CA SER A 663 11.77 7.85 23.67
C SER A 663 10.89 9.08 23.77
N ASP A 664 9.79 9.10 23.01
CA ASP A 664 8.78 10.15 23.05
C ASP A 664 7.43 9.44 23.18
N LEU A 665 6.81 9.58 24.35
CA LEU A 665 5.52 9.00 24.67
C LEU A 665 4.49 10.13 24.77
N MET A 666 3.51 10.08 23.88
CA MET A 666 2.39 11.02 23.87
C MET A 666 1.08 10.27 24.08
N SER A 667 0.27 10.73 25.04
CA SER A 667 -1.10 10.27 25.23
C SER A 667 -2.06 11.45 25.30
N ALA A 668 -3.16 11.39 24.54
CA ALA A 668 -4.13 12.48 24.44
C ALA A 668 -5.58 11.98 24.57
N PRO A 669 -6.02 11.47 25.74
CA PRO A 669 -7.41 11.09 25.94
C PRO A 669 -8.36 12.27 25.73
N LYS A 670 -9.43 12.01 24.98
CA LYS A 670 -10.44 12.99 24.59
C LYS A 670 -11.83 12.47 24.91
N VAL A 671 -12.63 13.29 25.59
CA VAL A 671 -14.00 12.94 25.97
C VAL A 671 -14.93 14.13 25.78
N THR A 672 -16.09 13.88 25.17
CA THR A 672 -17.12 14.88 24.98
C THR A 672 -18.23 14.67 26.01
N VAL A 673 -18.51 15.70 26.81
CA VAL A 673 -19.45 15.62 27.94
C VAL A 673 -20.34 16.87 28.02
N LEU A 674 -21.53 16.70 28.59
CA LEU A 674 -22.45 17.81 28.84
C LEU A 674 -22.00 18.59 30.07
N SER A 675 -22.22 19.91 30.07
CA SER A 675 -22.00 20.74 31.26
C SER A 675 -22.73 20.18 32.49
N GLY A 676 -22.00 20.05 33.60
CA GLY A 676 -22.47 19.54 34.89
C GLY A 676 -22.44 18.02 35.05
N LYS A 677 -22.03 17.25 34.02
CA LYS A 677 -21.93 15.79 34.10
C LYS A 677 -20.48 15.33 34.23
N ARG A 678 -20.27 14.29 35.04
CA ARG A 678 -18.98 13.58 35.07
C ARG A 678 -18.90 12.63 33.87
N ALA A 679 -17.75 12.56 33.23
CA ALA A 679 -17.40 11.55 32.24
C ALA A 679 -16.03 10.97 32.59
N GLU A 680 -15.83 9.70 32.25
CA GLU A 680 -14.61 8.95 32.49
C GLU A 680 -14.21 8.21 31.23
N ILE A 681 -12.91 8.22 30.92
CA ILE A 681 -12.30 7.47 29.84
C ILE A 681 -11.06 6.75 30.37
N THR A 682 -11.01 5.43 30.15
CA THR A 682 -9.91 4.57 30.57
C THR A 682 -9.34 3.87 29.34
N VAL A 683 -8.06 4.12 29.08
CA VAL A 683 -7.27 3.50 28.01
C VAL A 683 -6.09 2.81 28.69
N ALA A 684 -6.33 1.59 29.14
CA ALA A 684 -5.37 0.84 29.93
C ALA A 684 -5.38 -0.66 29.61
N GLN A 685 -4.25 -1.31 29.86
CA GLN A 685 -4.13 -2.76 29.91
C GLN A 685 -4.44 -3.23 31.33
N GLU A 686 -5.29 -4.23 31.45
CA GLU A 686 -5.57 -4.90 32.72
C GLU A 686 -4.46 -5.90 33.05
N LEU A 687 -3.72 -5.65 34.13
CA LEU A 687 -2.72 -6.57 34.66
C LEU A 687 -3.22 -7.20 35.96
N ARG A 688 -3.09 -8.53 36.05
CA ARG A 688 -3.48 -9.30 37.23
C ARG A 688 -2.25 -9.55 38.10
N TYR A 689 -2.32 -9.10 39.34
CA TYR A 689 -1.27 -9.27 40.34
C TYR A 689 -1.76 -10.25 41.42
N PRO A 690 -0.96 -11.27 41.78
CA PRO A 690 -1.27 -12.09 42.94
C PRO A 690 -1.04 -11.29 44.22
N GLU A 691 -2.02 -11.28 45.12
CA GLU A 691 -1.88 -10.68 46.46
C GLU A 691 -1.30 -11.67 47.48
N SER A 692 -1.41 -12.97 47.20
CA SER A 692 -0.90 -14.05 48.05
C SER A 692 -0.15 -15.09 47.22
N TYR A 693 0.76 -15.81 47.86
CA TYR A 693 1.42 -16.98 47.29
C TYR A 693 1.18 -18.15 48.23
N GLY A 694 0.85 -19.31 47.68
CA GLY A 694 0.76 -20.55 48.44
C GLY A 694 2.11 -20.92 49.08
N ASP A 695 2.07 -21.82 50.06
CA ASP A 695 3.25 -22.22 50.82
C ASP A 695 4.35 -22.83 49.91
N ILE A 696 5.61 -22.50 50.22
CA ILE A 696 6.77 -23.12 49.57
C ILE A 696 6.98 -24.50 50.18
N GLU A 697 6.83 -25.55 49.37
CA GLU A 697 7.05 -26.92 49.79
C GLU A 697 8.49 -27.33 49.49
N SER A 698 9.23 -27.72 50.53
CA SER A 698 10.60 -28.26 50.41
C SER A 698 10.59 -29.74 50.76
N GLN A 699 10.69 -30.60 49.76
CA GLN A 699 10.87 -32.03 49.98
C GLN A 699 12.36 -32.35 50.07
N VAL A 700 12.79 -32.78 51.25
CA VAL A 700 14.12 -33.36 51.46
C VAL A 700 14.04 -34.82 51.04
N SER A 701 14.77 -35.19 49.99
CA SER A 701 14.89 -36.60 49.62
C SER A 701 15.70 -37.31 50.70
N GLN A 702 15.04 -38.24 51.40
CA GLN A 702 15.68 -39.03 52.45
C GLN A 702 16.57 -40.08 51.77
N GLY A 703 17.89 -39.88 51.81
CA GLY A 703 18.86 -40.79 51.22
C GLY A 703 18.63 -42.23 51.69
N SER A 704 18.49 -43.16 50.75
CA SER A 704 18.49 -44.59 51.03
C SER A 704 19.75 -44.96 51.82
N THR A 705 19.60 -45.71 52.91
CA THR A 705 20.72 -46.16 53.78
C THR A 705 21.66 -47.18 53.13
N THR A 706 21.55 -47.40 51.82
CA THR A 706 22.39 -48.34 51.07
C THR A 706 23.03 -47.62 49.87
N GLY A 707 24.14 -46.93 50.13
CA GLY A 707 24.99 -46.30 49.10
C GLY A 707 25.03 -44.78 49.21
N GLY A 708 26.22 -44.22 49.42
CA GLY A 708 26.45 -42.79 49.61
C GLY A 708 25.98 -41.92 48.44
N GLY A 709 24.75 -41.42 48.55
CA GLY A 709 24.16 -40.38 47.71
C GLY A 709 23.66 -39.25 48.60
N GLY A 710 24.10 -38.02 48.34
CA GLY A 710 23.69 -36.85 49.12
C GLY A 710 22.18 -36.58 49.04
N SER A 711 21.60 -36.04 50.12
CA SER A 711 20.22 -35.57 50.10
C SER A 711 20.06 -34.44 49.09
N SER A 712 19.23 -34.66 48.07
CA SER A 712 18.72 -33.58 47.23
C SER A 712 17.52 -32.93 47.91
N ILE A 713 17.48 -31.60 47.89
CA ILE A 713 16.33 -30.81 48.34
C ILE A 713 15.65 -30.30 47.08
N SER A 714 14.41 -30.72 46.84
CA SER A 714 13.58 -30.11 45.79
C SER A 714 12.68 -29.05 46.44
N ILE A 715 12.89 -27.80 46.07
CA ILE A 715 12.06 -26.66 46.49
C ILE A 715 11.04 -26.42 45.37
N THR A 716 9.76 -26.62 45.67
CA THR A 716 8.66 -26.24 44.77
C THR A 716 8.22 -24.83 45.14
N ALA A 717 8.31 -23.89 44.20
CA ALA A 717 7.88 -22.52 44.44
C ALA A 717 6.37 -22.45 44.73
N GLY A 718 5.98 -21.53 45.61
CA GLY A 718 4.57 -21.27 45.93
C GLY A 718 3.79 -20.86 44.68
N THR A 719 2.60 -21.44 44.50
CA THR A 719 1.71 -21.06 43.39
C THR A 719 1.05 -19.72 43.74
N PRO A 720 1.00 -18.73 42.83
CA PRO A 720 0.32 -17.47 43.12
C PRO A 720 -1.19 -17.70 43.31
N GLU A 721 -1.74 -17.14 44.39
CA GLU A 721 -3.14 -17.20 44.77
C GLU A 721 -3.72 -15.75 44.84
N ASP A 722 -5.06 -15.62 44.85
CA ASP A 722 -5.79 -14.34 44.96
C ASP A 722 -5.31 -13.21 44.02
N PHE A 723 -5.84 -13.16 42.80
CA PHE A 723 -5.45 -12.14 41.81
C PHE A 723 -6.32 -10.87 41.88
N VAL A 724 -5.68 -9.70 41.95
CA VAL A 724 -6.31 -8.39 41.78
C VAL A 724 -5.92 -7.77 40.45
N VAL A 725 -6.91 -7.19 39.76
CA VAL A 725 -6.72 -6.47 38.49
C VAL A 725 -6.34 -5.02 38.80
N ARG A 726 -5.27 -4.54 38.16
CA ARG A 726 -4.93 -3.11 38.11
C ARG A 726 -4.81 -2.66 36.67
N ASN A 727 -5.28 -1.46 36.40
CA ASN A 727 -5.19 -0.83 35.09
C ASN A 727 -3.82 -0.15 34.95
N VAL A 728 -3.09 -0.52 33.90
CA VAL A 728 -1.86 0.14 33.47
C VAL A 728 -2.13 0.90 32.18
N GLY A 729 -2.14 2.22 32.25
CA GLY A 729 -2.33 3.10 31.11
C GLY A 729 -2.83 4.47 31.54
N VAL A 730 -3.77 5.03 30.78
CA VAL A 730 -4.30 6.37 31.03
C VAL A 730 -5.75 6.32 31.47
N GLU A 731 -6.04 6.89 32.63
CA GLU A 731 -7.38 7.09 33.16
C GLU A 731 -7.63 8.59 33.28
N LEU A 732 -8.76 9.06 32.75
CA LEU A 732 -9.15 10.46 32.81
C LEU A 732 -10.61 10.55 33.23
N ALA A 733 -10.85 11.13 34.40
CA ALA A 733 -12.18 11.54 34.81
C ALA A 733 -12.32 13.06 34.84
N VAL A 734 -13.45 13.55 34.34
CA VAL A 734 -13.68 14.98 34.17
C VAL A 734 -15.13 15.38 34.43
N THR A 735 -15.31 16.52 35.10
CA THR A 735 -16.62 17.15 35.32
C THR A 735 -16.53 18.64 34.97
N PRO A 736 -17.01 19.07 33.79
CA PRO A 736 -17.02 20.48 33.42
C PRO A 736 -18.30 21.19 33.87
N ASN A 737 -18.20 22.49 34.14
CA ASN A 737 -19.33 23.39 34.30
C ASN A 737 -19.11 24.63 33.41
N VAL A 738 -19.99 24.84 32.43
CA VAL A 738 -19.93 25.98 31.51
C VAL A 738 -20.75 27.12 32.06
N GLU A 739 -20.08 28.23 32.31
CA GLU A 739 -20.66 29.47 32.81
C GLU A 739 -21.32 30.28 31.68
N ASN A 740 -21.98 31.38 32.04
CA ASN A 740 -22.68 32.25 31.09
C ASN A 740 -21.75 33.13 30.26
N ASP A 741 -20.50 33.30 30.68
CA ASP A 741 -19.44 34.05 29.98
C ASP A 741 -18.56 33.16 29.08
N ASP A 742 -19.04 31.95 28.79
CA ASP A 742 -18.34 30.90 28.03
C ASP A 742 -17.02 30.43 28.66
N THR A 743 -16.80 30.74 29.94
CA THR A 743 -15.73 30.10 30.73
C THR A 743 -16.16 28.71 31.21
N ILE A 744 -15.17 27.83 31.39
CA ILE A 744 -15.39 26.45 31.82
C ILE A 744 -14.68 26.23 33.15
N SER A 745 -15.44 25.96 34.21
CA SER A 745 -14.90 25.44 35.47
C SER A 745 -14.75 23.93 35.36
N LEU A 746 -13.58 23.38 35.66
CA LEU A 746 -13.26 21.98 35.41
C LEU A 746 -12.76 21.28 36.67
N ILE A 747 -13.32 20.13 36.98
CA ILE A 747 -12.73 19.15 37.92
C ILE A 747 -12.11 18.06 37.06
N LEU A 748 -10.79 17.88 37.18
CA LEU A 748 -9.99 16.95 36.38
C LEU A 748 -9.23 16.00 37.29
N GLU A 749 -9.33 14.70 37.03
CA GLU A 749 -8.64 13.64 37.76
C GLU A 749 -7.89 12.74 36.75
N PRO A 750 -6.70 13.17 36.27
CA PRO A 750 -5.88 12.38 35.36
C PRO A 750 -4.97 11.41 36.13
N GLN A 751 -4.88 10.17 35.66
CA GLN A 751 -3.90 9.18 36.10
C GLN A 751 -3.20 8.55 34.90
N VAL A 752 -1.87 8.47 34.95
CA VAL A 752 -1.05 7.76 33.99
C VAL A 752 -0.22 6.75 34.77
N THR A 753 -0.43 5.46 34.49
CA THR A 753 0.26 4.35 35.14
C THR A 753 1.03 3.56 34.09
N GLU A 754 2.31 3.32 34.36
CA GLU A 754 3.16 2.47 33.55
C GLU A 754 3.50 1.19 34.32
N PHE A 755 3.69 0.09 33.59
CA PHE A 755 4.14 -1.16 34.17
C PHE A 755 5.66 -1.17 34.25
N GLU A 756 6.18 -1.26 35.47
CA GLU A 756 7.60 -1.54 35.73
C GLU A 756 7.77 -3.06 35.85
N GLY A 757 8.35 -3.71 34.83
CA GLY A 757 8.65 -5.14 34.91
C GLY A 757 9.27 -5.73 33.67
#